data_AF-A0AA40W1P4-F1
#
_entry.id   AF-A0AA40W1P4-F1
#
_cell.length_a   1.000
_cell.length_b   1.000
_cell.length_c   1.000
_cell.angle_alpha   90.00
_cell.angle_beta   90.00
_cell.angle_gamma   90.00
#
_symmetry.space_group_name_H-M   'P 1'
#
loop_
_entity.id
_entity.type
_entity.pdbx_description
1 polymer ?
#
loop_
_entity_poly.entity_id
_entity_poly.type
_entity_poly.pdbx_seq_one_letter_code
_entity_poly.pdbx_strand_id
1 'polypeptide(L)'
;MSAHVFGAPLANGGLPTVLPADVLHGIALRPPELAWDGVRYRGSRLLSARLAEAGALAGVVATTQRAQFIGVVAVTLLYARQAAAELAPVWQSADAGEIPRMSTSGSEQIRYGLRLPSAEPQAGVRVTAWSVDGYAGVWLPACAPGVQHILRRELAALLQLPEAAIRLNIVDANGATAVHQNMPHPLDLMDAAADAALLSQAVGRPVCVACRAEAADELVLQAPQPAVAPEPASNPHATTPGVESTRDQPAILWADASWAMRPSLARLLSQPGHARASAQATVRSDFAVQAGTRAALPLRASVDELNAAQVFAQESLWHEQALARGEEPLAWRLRHLPEGPGLELARQVVERAELSRDDNDAPRIGALRGTGFATAQVQCEDETGAARTVWSAWVAEVTVQPLTGQVDVTRVVAGHDSQHLQQAQGAQIRAAIEHQTPRLLANARRLLAGPPVFDDWRSPAPDAEDEQHGALSLYEGHDGLSRRDATEDGVLVQGQLGMDGVVTLPAAAAIANAIQDATGVRLRQAPFDSEQLRLALASRRRERMRNPLRRGWVWLAAGMAGVAGMAAALWPVKPALPLTAGPDVSLYSSRAIERGRLVAAAGDCIACHTAPGGKANAGGLALDTPFGTIYTTNITPDNETGIGRWSYTAFERAMRQGVHQDGRQLYPAFPYTAYAKLSDADMQALYGYLMSQPAVRAEPPKTQLAFPFSFRPLLAGWNALFHDATPFTPDASRSAEWLRGAYLVQGAGHCAACHSPRNRLGAEKTGVHYLAGGEAEGWTAPALNQLAAGSRAWTGEELFQYLRTGYSPRHGVAAGPMAPVIQGLAELPDSDVRAITTYLLDLPQAAGSAGAKAAEASPVPAPIAATIQSLQGRRANGERVYQNACAVCHEAGSGPTLFGVKPQLNANTNLHAATPDNLIQVILNGIQNPANDELGYMPGFKDSLDDRQIADLVGYLRERHAPGKDAWPDTTNMISKLREHAELN
;
A
#
# COMPACT_ATOMS: atom_id res chain seq x y z
N MET A 1 55.00 -20.83 -2.78
CA MET A 1 55.64 -22.04 -2.24
C MET A 1 54.54 -23.06 -1.94
N SER A 2 54.64 -24.23 -2.58
CA SER A 2 54.03 -25.54 -2.23
C SER A 2 52.49 -25.58 -2.08
N ALA A 3 51.69 -26.05 -3.05
CA ALA A 3 51.59 -27.44 -3.52
C ALA A 3 51.43 -28.48 -2.40
N HIS A 4 50.45 -28.33 -1.49
CA HIS A 4 49.92 -29.40 -0.64
C HIS A 4 48.60 -28.95 0.01
N VAL A 5 47.44 -29.10 -0.65
CA VAL A 5 46.13 -29.52 -0.07
C VAL A 5 45.16 -29.79 -1.24
N PHE A 6 45.41 -30.81 -2.05
CA PHE A 6 44.37 -31.44 -2.88
C PHE A 6 44.70 -32.93 -2.89
N GLY A 7 44.08 -33.68 -1.97
CA GLY A 7 44.44 -35.07 -1.76
C GLY A 7 43.81 -35.65 -0.51
N ALA A 8 42.48 -35.70 -0.46
CA ALA A 8 41.78 -36.70 0.31
C ALA A 8 40.71 -37.31 -0.60
N PRO A 9 40.79 -38.62 -0.93
CA PRO A 9 39.67 -39.29 -1.56
C PRO A 9 38.52 -39.33 -0.56
N LEU A 10 37.31 -38.96 -0.99
CA LEU A 10 36.07 -39.08 -0.22
C LEU A 10 35.74 -40.57 0.03
N ALA A 11 36.48 -41.20 0.93
CA ALA A 11 36.15 -42.51 1.47
C ALA A 11 35.14 -42.31 2.61
N ASN A 12 33.91 -42.79 2.40
CA ASN A 12 32.73 -42.72 3.28
C ASN A 12 31.89 -41.43 3.27
N GLY A 13 31.41 -41.05 2.07
CA GLY A 13 29.96 -41.06 1.80
C GLY A 13 29.06 -39.93 2.34
N GLY A 14 29.48 -38.66 2.30
CA GLY A 14 28.54 -37.54 2.47
C GLY A 14 29.18 -36.16 2.52
N LEU A 15 28.42 -35.14 2.12
CA LEU A 15 28.78 -33.73 2.25
C LEU A 15 28.88 -33.29 3.73
N PRO A 16 29.75 -32.32 4.07
CA PRO A 16 29.94 -31.86 5.44
C PRO A 16 28.65 -31.28 6.04
N THR A 17 28.52 -31.35 7.37
CA THR A 17 27.40 -30.75 8.11
C THR A 17 27.54 -29.24 8.30
N VAL A 18 28.76 -28.72 8.27
CA VAL A 18 29.08 -27.30 8.47
C VAL A 18 29.24 -26.60 7.13
N LEU A 19 28.75 -25.35 7.05
CA LEU A 19 28.85 -24.51 5.86
C LEU A 19 30.32 -24.24 5.50
N PRO A 20 30.76 -24.46 4.25
CA PRO A 20 32.11 -24.14 3.81
C PRO A 20 32.42 -22.64 3.87
N ALA A 21 33.69 -22.26 4.00
CA ALA A 21 34.11 -20.85 4.07
C ALA A 21 34.17 -20.16 2.68
N ASP A 22 34.24 -20.93 1.59
CA ASP A 22 34.45 -20.45 0.22
C ASP A 22 33.15 -20.40 -0.62
N VAL A 23 32.06 -19.93 0.00
CA VAL A 23 30.72 -19.87 -0.62
C VAL A 23 30.65 -18.83 -1.74
N LEU A 24 30.14 -19.23 -2.91
CA LEU A 24 29.85 -18.36 -4.04
C LEU A 24 28.43 -17.79 -3.98
N HIS A 25 28.15 -16.78 -4.79
CA HIS A 25 26.86 -16.10 -4.82
C HIS A 25 26.14 -16.33 -6.16
N GLY A 26 24.90 -16.79 -6.09
CA GLY A 26 24.07 -17.14 -7.24
C GLY A 26 22.89 -16.18 -7.46
N ILE A 27 22.56 -15.90 -8.72
CA ILE A 27 21.32 -15.22 -9.13
C ILE A 27 20.68 -15.99 -10.28
N ALA A 28 19.40 -16.34 -10.15
CA ALA A 28 18.58 -16.89 -11.23
C ALA A 28 17.62 -15.82 -11.77
N LEU A 29 17.52 -15.70 -13.08
CA LEU A 29 16.55 -14.82 -13.73
C LEU A 29 15.22 -15.56 -13.94
N ARG A 30 14.12 -14.81 -13.97
CA ARG A 30 12.77 -15.34 -14.23
C ARG A 30 12.26 -14.80 -15.58
N PRO A 31 11.45 -15.58 -16.32
CA PRO A 31 10.80 -15.12 -17.55
C PRO A 31 9.73 -14.05 -17.24
N PRO A 32 9.33 -13.25 -18.25
CA PRO A 32 8.29 -12.24 -18.09
C PRO A 32 6.92 -12.88 -17.81
N GLU A 33 6.59 -13.99 -18.47
CA GLU A 33 5.34 -14.74 -18.22
C GLU A 33 5.64 -16.12 -17.65
N LEU A 34 5.13 -16.38 -16.44
CA LEU A 34 5.08 -17.70 -15.84
C LEU A 34 3.69 -18.30 -16.04
N ALA A 35 3.59 -19.44 -16.71
CA ALA A 35 2.33 -20.17 -16.84
C ALA A 35 2.55 -21.67 -16.61
N TRP A 36 1.61 -22.30 -15.90
CA TRP A 36 1.65 -23.71 -15.52
C TRP A 36 0.25 -24.30 -15.54
N ASP A 37 0.12 -25.51 -16.10
CA ASP A 37 -1.16 -26.23 -16.24
C ASP A 37 -1.37 -27.34 -15.17
N GLY A 38 -0.52 -27.35 -14.14
CA GLY A 38 -0.50 -28.38 -13.10
C GLY A 38 0.50 -29.52 -13.36
N VAL A 39 0.94 -29.66 -14.62
CA VAL A 39 1.82 -30.76 -15.06
C VAL A 39 3.04 -30.26 -15.82
N ARG A 40 2.90 -29.19 -16.61
CA ARG A 40 3.92 -28.68 -17.54
C ARG A 40 4.03 -27.16 -17.45
N TYR A 41 5.23 -26.67 -17.69
CA TYR A 41 5.48 -25.25 -17.89
C TYR A 41 4.99 -24.83 -19.29
N ARG A 42 4.25 -23.72 -19.34
CA ARG A 42 3.60 -23.17 -20.53
C ARG A 42 3.88 -21.68 -20.72
N GLY A 43 4.73 -21.08 -19.89
CA GLY A 43 5.08 -19.66 -19.97
C GLY A 43 6.10 -19.35 -21.07
N SER A 44 6.72 -18.17 -20.98
CA SER A 44 7.64 -17.69 -22.00
C SER A 44 8.83 -18.63 -22.22
N ARG A 45 9.22 -18.80 -23.50
CA ARG A 45 10.36 -19.62 -23.91
C ARG A 45 11.58 -18.74 -24.17
N LEU A 46 12.70 -19.07 -23.56
CA LEU A 46 13.99 -18.41 -23.80
C LEU A 46 14.46 -18.71 -25.24
N LEU A 47 14.69 -17.64 -26.01
CA LEU A 47 15.23 -17.73 -27.37
C LEU A 47 16.75 -17.58 -27.37
N SER A 48 17.27 -16.59 -26.66
CA SER A 48 18.71 -16.32 -26.57
C SER A 48 19.07 -15.53 -25.30
N ALA A 49 20.35 -15.58 -24.92
CA ALA A 49 20.93 -14.77 -23.86
C ALA A 49 22.43 -14.62 -24.07
N ARG A 50 23.03 -13.54 -23.56
CA ARG A 50 24.46 -13.19 -23.67
C ARG A 50 25.31 -13.90 -22.61
N LEU A 51 25.30 -15.23 -22.63
CA LEU A 51 25.96 -16.06 -21.62
C LEU A 51 27.48 -15.90 -21.59
N ALA A 52 28.10 -15.75 -22.76
CA ALA A 52 29.56 -15.70 -22.91
C ALA A 52 30.11 -14.34 -22.45
N GLU A 53 29.43 -13.27 -22.82
CA GLU A 53 29.76 -11.89 -22.45
C GLU A 53 29.62 -11.70 -20.94
N ALA A 54 28.49 -12.14 -20.36
CA ALA A 54 28.28 -12.11 -18.93
C ALA A 54 29.29 -13.00 -18.18
N GLY A 55 29.67 -14.15 -18.75
CA GLY A 55 30.67 -15.06 -18.18
C GLY A 55 32.09 -14.51 -18.19
N ALA A 56 32.41 -13.58 -19.09
CA ALA A 56 33.72 -12.95 -19.21
C ALA A 56 33.96 -11.80 -18.22
N LEU A 57 32.92 -11.35 -17.51
CA LEU A 57 33.03 -10.26 -16.54
C LEU A 57 33.88 -10.66 -15.33
N ALA A 58 34.62 -9.70 -14.79
CA ALA A 58 35.46 -9.91 -13.62
C ALA A 58 34.62 -10.39 -12.42
N GLY A 59 35.11 -11.44 -11.74
CA GLY A 59 34.46 -12.01 -10.56
C GLY A 59 33.31 -12.98 -10.86
N VAL A 60 32.91 -13.16 -12.11
CA VAL A 60 31.96 -14.20 -12.53
C VAL A 60 32.68 -15.54 -12.60
N VAL A 61 32.09 -16.56 -11.99
CA VAL A 61 32.62 -17.93 -11.96
C VAL A 61 31.99 -18.76 -13.08
N ALA A 62 30.68 -18.63 -13.28
CA ALA A 62 29.97 -19.31 -14.36
C ALA A 62 28.63 -18.64 -14.68
N THR A 63 28.21 -18.76 -15.92
CA THR A 63 26.82 -18.57 -16.35
C THR A 63 26.22 -19.95 -16.66
N THR A 64 24.94 -20.16 -16.33
CA THR A 64 24.26 -21.44 -16.57
C THR A 64 22.98 -21.19 -17.36
N GLN A 65 22.70 -22.10 -18.29
CA GLN A 65 21.41 -22.19 -18.95
C GLN A 65 20.97 -23.66 -19.01
N ARG A 66 19.73 -23.94 -18.60
CA ARG A 66 19.08 -25.24 -18.75
C ARG A 66 17.63 -25.03 -19.16
N ALA A 67 17.29 -25.40 -20.40
CA ALA A 67 15.99 -25.07 -20.99
C ALA A 67 15.67 -23.57 -20.81
N GLN A 68 14.66 -23.24 -20.00
CA GLN A 68 14.22 -21.86 -19.73
C GLN A 68 14.90 -21.24 -18.50
N PHE A 69 15.62 -22.05 -17.71
CA PHE A 69 16.35 -21.58 -16.54
C PHE A 69 17.66 -20.93 -16.98
N ILE A 70 17.93 -19.73 -16.49
CA ILE A 70 19.20 -19.02 -16.70
C ILE A 70 19.65 -18.37 -15.39
N GLY A 71 20.95 -18.42 -15.12
CA GLY A 71 21.51 -17.81 -13.93
C GLY A 71 23.02 -17.59 -13.98
N VAL A 72 23.52 -16.89 -12.97
CA VAL A 72 24.94 -16.54 -12.83
C VAL A 72 25.44 -16.93 -11.45
N VAL A 73 26.70 -17.38 -11.39
CA VAL A 73 27.45 -17.61 -10.16
C VAL A 73 28.69 -16.72 -10.16
N ALA A 74 28.92 -16.00 -9.08
CA ALA A 74 30.06 -15.10 -8.92
C ALA A 74 30.68 -15.19 -7.52
N VAL A 75 31.88 -14.61 -7.36
CA VAL A 75 32.60 -14.60 -6.07
C VAL A 75 31.97 -13.66 -5.04
N THR A 76 31.18 -12.66 -5.48
CA THR A 76 30.38 -11.80 -4.61
C THR A 76 28.99 -11.55 -5.22
N LEU A 77 28.04 -11.13 -4.39
CA LEU A 77 26.69 -10.77 -4.85
C LEU A 77 26.69 -9.59 -5.84
N LEU A 78 27.61 -8.64 -5.67
CA LEU A 78 27.73 -7.47 -6.54
C LEU A 78 28.05 -7.91 -7.98
N TYR A 79 29.05 -8.78 -8.15
CA TYR A 79 29.42 -9.31 -9.46
C TYR A 79 28.32 -10.17 -10.08
N ALA A 80 27.60 -10.95 -9.24
CA ALA A 80 26.45 -11.72 -9.73
C ALA A 80 25.34 -10.80 -10.29
N ARG A 81 25.07 -9.65 -9.66
CA ARG A 81 24.06 -8.68 -10.13
C ARG A 81 24.46 -8.00 -11.44
N GLN A 82 25.72 -7.57 -11.55
CA GLN A 82 26.23 -6.96 -12.77
C GLN A 82 26.13 -7.94 -13.95
N ALA A 83 26.57 -9.18 -13.74
CA ALA A 83 26.50 -10.20 -14.76
C ALA A 83 25.08 -10.63 -15.11
N ALA A 84 24.16 -10.65 -14.15
CA ALA A 84 22.75 -10.92 -14.41
C ALA A 84 22.10 -9.84 -15.30
N ALA A 85 22.50 -8.56 -15.14
CA ALA A 85 22.05 -7.48 -16.02
C ALA A 85 22.59 -7.63 -17.46
N GLU A 86 23.84 -8.08 -17.60
CA GLU A 86 24.48 -8.29 -18.91
C GLU A 86 23.94 -9.50 -19.69
N LEU A 87 23.26 -10.45 -19.03
CA LEU A 87 22.69 -11.63 -19.69
C LEU A 87 21.65 -11.27 -20.78
N ALA A 88 20.92 -10.16 -20.63
CA ALA A 88 19.95 -9.64 -21.59
C ALA A 88 19.12 -10.74 -22.32
N PRO A 89 18.34 -11.57 -21.60
CA PRO A 89 17.62 -12.69 -22.20
C PRO A 89 16.47 -12.21 -23.10
N VAL A 90 16.34 -12.86 -24.26
CA VAL A 90 15.24 -12.64 -25.22
C VAL A 90 14.22 -13.77 -25.09
N TRP A 91 12.96 -13.42 -24.87
CA TRP A 91 11.88 -14.36 -24.62
C TRP A 91 10.85 -14.37 -25.76
N GLN A 92 10.28 -15.54 -26.04
CA GLN A 92 9.07 -15.73 -26.84
C GLN A 92 7.89 -15.89 -25.88
N SER A 93 6.82 -15.11 -26.05
CA SER A 93 5.58 -15.26 -25.27
C SER A 93 4.95 -16.64 -25.51
N ALA A 94 4.16 -17.10 -24.55
CA ALA A 94 3.48 -18.39 -24.63
C ALA A 94 2.47 -18.43 -25.79
N ASP A 95 2.32 -19.58 -26.44
CA ASP A 95 1.22 -19.78 -27.39
C ASP A 95 -0.12 -19.59 -26.65
N ALA A 96 -0.84 -18.52 -26.98
CA ALA A 96 -2.21 -18.29 -26.53
C ALA A 96 -3.14 -19.30 -27.22
N GLY A 97 -3.11 -20.55 -26.76
CA GLY A 97 -4.14 -21.52 -27.12
C GLY A 97 -5.50 -20.91 -26.76
N GLU A 98 -6.44 -20.93 -27.73
CA GLU A 98 -7.78 -20.35 -27.60
C GLU A 98 -8.33 -20.54 -26.18
N ILE A 99 -8.72 -19.42 -25.56
CA ILE A 99 -9.57 -19.39 -24.39
C ILE A 99 -11.00 -19.54 -24.94
N PRO A 100 -11.63 -20.74 -25.04
CA PRO A 100 -13.07 -20.77 -25.23
C PRO A 100 -13.66 -20.05 -24.02
N ARG A 101 -14.27 -18.88 -24.20
CA ARG A 101 -15.11 -18.30 -23.14
C ARG A 101 -16.01 -19.43 -22.68
N MET A 102 -15.88 -19.81 -21.41
CA MET A 102 -16.87 -20.68 -20.83
C MET A 102 -18.16 -19.88 -20.95
N SER A 103 -19.02 -20.31 -21.86
CA SER A 103 -20.43 -19.96 -21.83
C SER A 103 -20.93 -20.56 -20.51
N THR A 104 -20.73 -19.82 -19.42
CA THR A 104 -21.47 -20.06 -18.20
C THR A 104 -22.90 -19.68 -18.56
N SER A 105 -23.68 -20.70 -18.92
CA SER A 105 -25.12 -20.58 -19.04
C SER A 105 -25.67 -20.10 -17.69
N GLY A 106 -25.90 -18.79 -17.57
CA GLY A 106 -26.98 -18.19 -16.81
C GLY A 106 -27.13 -18.45 -15.30
N SER A 107 -26.15 -18.98 -14.57
CA SER A 107 -26.22 -19.03 -13.10
C SER A 107 -25.15 -18.14 -12.45
N GLU A 108 -25.57 -17.25 -11.55
CA GLU A 108 -24.67 -16.48 -10.69
C GLU A 108 -23.85 -17.45 -9.83
N GLN A 109 -22.52 -17.41 -9.94
CA GLN A 109 -21.61 -18.18 -9.08
C GLN A 109 -21.13 -17.31 -7.92
N ILE A 110 -21.08 -17.91 -6.72
CA ILE A 110 -20.58 -17.27 -5.51
C ILE A 110 -19.06 -17.48 -5.42
N ARG A 111 -18.32 -16.40 -5.17
CA ARG A 111 -16.86 -16.40 -5.03
C ARG A 111 -16.45 -16.36 -3.56
N TYR A 112 -15.56 -17.27 -3.15
CA TYR A 112 -14.90 -17.30 -1.84
C TYR A 112 -13.39 -17.05 -2.03
N GLY A 113 -12.87 -16.01 -1.38
CA GLY A 113 -11.45 -15.62 -1.45
C GLY A 113 -10.75 -15.74 -0.10
N LEU A 114 -9.57 -16.35 -0.07
CA LEU A 114 -8.72 -16.39 1.12
C LEU A 114 -7.32 -15.91 0.78
N ARG A 115 -6.84 -14.90 1.51
CA ARG A 115 -5.44 -14.52 1.58
C ARG A 115 -4.99 -14.67 3.03
N LEU A 116 -4.13 -15.65 3.31
CA LEU A 116 -3.52 -15.74 4.65
C LEU A 116 -2.42 -14.67 4.77
N PRO A 117 -2.37 -13.89 5.85
CA PRO A 117 -1.31 -12.93 6.06
C PRO A 117 0.01 -13.68 6.23
N SER A 118 0.90 -13.55 5.24
CA SER A 118 2.28 -14.02 5.35
C SER A 118 3.02 -13.23 6.44
N ALA A 119 4.01 -13.84 7.08
CA ALA A 119 5.01 -13.06 7.81
C ALA A 119 5.61 -12.04 6.83
N GLU A 120 5.84 -10.79 7.27
CA GLU A 120 6.42 -9.75 6.41
C GLU A 120 7.65 -10.30 5.67
N PRO A 121 7.85 -9.91 4.39
CA PRO A 121 8.97 -10.39 3.60
C PRO A 121 10.28 -10.16 4.35
N GLN A 122 10.87 -11.22 4.92
CA GLN A 122 12.13 -11.12 5.65
C GLN A 122 13.26 -10.89 4.65
N ALA A 123 13.64 -9.62 4.50
CA ALA A 123 14.82 -9.26 3.75
C ALA A 123 16.06 -9.94 4.36
N GLY A 124 16.79 -10.70 3.54
CA GLY A 124 18.10 -11.23 3.91
C GLY A 124 18.15 -12.71 4.30
N VAL A 125 17.05 -13.48 4.21
CA VAL A 125 17.11 -14.95 4.35
C VAL A 125 17.88 -15.54 3.17
N ARG A 126 18.83 -16.44 3.44
CA ARG A 126 19.71 -17.02 2.44
C ARG A 126 19.79 -18.54 2.59
N VAL A 127 19.79 -19.22 1.46
CA VAL A 127 19.97 -20.68 1.36
C VAL A 127 21.29 -20.95 0.66
N THR A 128 22.04 -21.92 1.15
CA THR A 128 23.27 -22.38 0.48
C THR A 128 23.12 -23.84 0.10
N ALA A 129 23.51 -24.18 -1.12
CA ALA A 129 23.55 -25.57 -1.57
C ALA A 129 24.94 -25.92 -2.10
N TRP A 130 25.34 -27.16 -1.88
CA TRP A 130 26.51 -27.76 -2.50
C TRP A 130 26.09 -29.07 -3.17
N SER A 131 26.17 -29.11 -4.50
CA SER A 131 25.85 -30.28 -5.33
C SER A 131 27.12 -30.76 -6.03
N VAL A 132 27.54 -31.99 -5.74
CA VAL A 132 28.77 -32.59 -6.29
C VAL A 132 28.65 -34.12 -6.30
N ASP A 133 29.17 -34.77 -7.34
CA ASP A 133 29.30 -36.24 -7.45
C ASP A 133 28.03 -37.05 -7.09
N GLY A 134 26.85 -36.56 -7.46
CA GLY A 134 25.58 -37.25 -7.20
C GLY A 134 25.04 -37.10 -5.77
N TYR A 135 25.58 -36.16 -4.99
CA TYR A 135 25.10 -35.78 -3.66
C TYR A 135 24.77 -34.29 -3.60
N ALA A 136 23.78 -33.91 -2.79
CA ALA A 136 23.49 -32.51 -2.54
C ALA A 136 23.24 -32.22 -1.06
N GLY A 137 23.94 -31.21 -0.54
CA GLY A 137 23.83 -30.72 0.82
C GLY A 137 23.26 -29.31 0.79
N VAL A 138 22.19 -29.05 1.53
CA VAL A 138 21.51 -27.75 1.54
C VAL A 138 21.40 -27.24 2.97
N TRP A 139 21.91 -26.04 3.23
CA TRP A 139 21.82 -25.34 4.49
C TRP A 139 20.64 -24.37 4.45
N LEU A 140 19.66 -24.62 5.31
CA LEU A 140 18.39 -23.91 5.39
C LEU A 140 18.24 -23.22 6.74
N PRO A 141 17.51 -22.10 6.82
CA PRO A 141 17.02 -21.60 8.12
C PRO A 141 16.06 -22.62 8.76
N ALA A 142 15.73 -22.40 10.04
CA ALA A 142 14.70 -23.19 10.71
C ALA A 142 13.43 -23.27 9.84
N CYS A 143 12.87 -24.48 9.68
CA CYS A 143 11.64 -24.74 8.95
C CYS A 143 10.94 -26.01 9.46
N ALA A 144 9.62 -26.09 9.31
CA ALA A 144 8.81 -27.20 9.82
C ALA A 144 9.19 -28.54 9.14
N PRO A 145 9.08 -29.69 9.84
CA PRO A 145 9.44 -31.01 9.29
C PRO A 145 8.74 -31.35 7.95
N GLY A 146 7.46 -31.01 7.80
CA GLY A 146 6.72 -31.21 6.54
C GLY A 146 7.32 -30.42 5.37
N VAL A 147 7.79 -29.20 5.62
CA VAL A 147 8.49 -28.37 4.62
C VAL A 147 9.83 -29.01 4.25
N GLN A 148 10.57 -29.55 5.22
CA GLN A 148 11.83 -30.26 4.96
C GLN A 148 11.62 -31.48 4.06
N HIS A 149 10.54 -32.24 4.26
CA HIS A 149 10.23 -33.40 3.42
C HIS A 149 9.93 -32.98 1.97
N ILE A 150 9.07 -31.98 1.76
CA ILE A 150 8.75 -31.45 0.43
C ILE A 150 10.00 -30.93 -0.27
N LEU A 151 10.86 -30.18 0.44
CA LEU A 151 12.13 -29.66 -0.09
C LEU A 151 13.05 -30.79 -0.53
N ARG A 152 13.21 -31.85 0.28
CA ARG A 152 14.08 -32.98 -0.05
C ARG A 152 13.64 -33.66 -1.35
N ARG A 153 12.33 -33.88 -1.50
CA ARG A 153 11.74 -34.51 -2.69
C ARG A 153 11.85 -33.64 -3.93
N GLU A 154 11.56 -32.35 -3.79
CA GLU A 154 11.68 -31.41 -4.90
C GLU A 154 13.13 -31.30 -5.39
N LEU A 155 14.11 -31.26 -4.48
CA LEU A 155 15.52 -31.25 -4.83
C LEU A 155 15.99 -32.56 -5.45
N ALA A 156 15.52 -33.69 -4.93
CA ALA A 156 15.77 -35.02 -5.51
C ALA A 156 15.25 -35.10 -6.95
N ALA A 157 14.02 -34.62 -7.20
CA ALA A 157 13.43 -34.56 -8.53
C ALA A 157 14.16 -33.58 -9.47
N LEU A 158 14.51 -32.39 -8.98
CA LEU A 158 15.26 -31.38 -9.74
C LEU A 158 16.64 -31.87 -10.16
N LEU A 159 17.37 -32.51 -9.23
CA LEU A 159 18.74 -32.97 -9.47
C LEU A 159 18.80 -34.39 -10.08
N GLN A 160 17.65 -35.08 -10.19
CA GLN A 160 17.53 -36.48 -10.61
C GLN A 160 18.38 -37.43 -9.74
N LEU A 161 18.30 -37.22 -8.42
CA LEU A 161 19.02 -38.00 -7.40
C LEU A 161 18.02 -38.76 -6.53
N PRO A 162 18.41 -39.89 -5.92
CA PRO A 162 17.60 -40.52 -4.88
C PRO A 162 17.47 -39.58 -3.67
N GLU A 163 16.33 -39.58 -2.98
CA GLU A 163 16.11 -38.71 -1.81
C GLU A 163 17.17 -38.89 -0.71
N ALA A 164 17.71 -40.11 -0.57
CA ALA A 164 18.78 -40.42 0.37
C ALA A 164 20.10 -39.68 0.08
N ALA A 165 20.30 -39.19 -1.14
CA ALA A 165 21.46 -38.39 -1.54
C ALA A 165 21.27 -36.88 -1.25
N ILE A 166 20.09 -36.46 -0.78
CA ILE A 166 19.78 -35.07 -0.43
C ILE A 166 19.83 -34.89 1.09
N ARG A 167 20.83 -34.14 1.56
CA ARG A 167 21.03 -33.81 2.97
C ARG A 167 20.58 -32.37 3.25
N LEU A 168 19.62 -32.20 4.16
CA LEU A 168 19.19 -30.88 4.64
C LEU A 168 19.83 -30.62 6.01
N ASN A 169 20.50 -29.47 6.14
CA ASN A 169 21.13 -29.01 7.38
C ASN A 169 20.41 -27.74 7.85
N ILE A 170 19.78 -27.78 9.02
CA ILE A 170 19.10 -26.61 9.60
C ILE A 170 20.10 -25.76 10.37
N VAL A 171 20.17 -24.47 10.06
CA VAL A 171 21.07 -23.50 10.69
C VAL A 171 20.22 -22.54 11.54
N ASP A 172 20.34 -22.65 12.87
CA ASP A 172 19.72 -21.69 13.79
C ASP A 172 20.52 -20.38 13.78
N ALA A 173 19.91 -19.33 13.24
CA ALA A 173 20.58 -18.03 13.10
C ALA A 173 20.78 -17.29 14.44
N ASN A 174 20.26 -17.77 15.57
CA ASN A 174 20.49 -17.21 16.90
C ASN A 174 20.25 -18.29 17.96
N GLY A 175 21.19 -18.51 18.89
CA GLY A 175 21.09 -19.48 19.99
C GLY A 175 20.05 -19.14 21.07
N ALA A 176 18.81 -18.90 20.67
CA ALA A 176 17.67 -18.77 21.57
C ALA A 176 16.46 -19.48 20.94
N THR A 177 15.70 -20.17 21.78
CA THR A 177 14.36 -20.70 21.52
C THR A 177 13.40 -19.57 21.14
N ALA A 178 13.53 -19.03 19.93
CA ALA A 178 12.62 -18.04 19.37
C ALA A 178 11.46 -18.80 18.71
N VAL A 179 10.36 -18.84 19.47
CA VAL A 179 9.03 -19.32 19.09
C VAL A 179 8.69 -18.94 17.64
N HIS A 180 8.24 -19.92 16.84
CA HIS A 180 7.51 -19.99 15.55
C HIS A 180 6.98 -18.75 14.79
N GLN A 181 7.25 -17.50 15.18
CA GLN A 181 6.49 -16.33 14.75
C GLN A 181 7.03 -15.64 13.49
N ASN A 182 8.13 -16.11 12.89
CA ASN A 182 8.79 -15.37 11.82
C ASN A 182 9.60 -16.28 10.87
N MET A 183 8.94 -17.32 10.33
CA MET A 183 9.58 -18.30 9.44
C MET A 183 9.37 -17.91 7.96
N PRO A 184 10.35 -18.13 7.08
CA PRO A 184 10.20 -17.85 5.65
C PRO A 184 9.13 -18.72 5.01
N HIS A 185 8.46 -18.21 3.97
CA HIS A 185 7.42 -18.96 3.28
C HIS A 185 8.00 -20.24 2.61
N PRO A 186 7.30 -21.39 2.66
CA PRO A 186 7.82 -22.66 2.12
C PRO A 186 8.26 -22.60 0.65
N LEU A 187 7.51 -21.89 -0.21
CA LEU A 187 7.87 -21.74 -1.63
C LEU A 187 9.12 -20.89 -1.84
N ASP A 188 9.36 -19.86 -1.01
CA ASP A 188 10.54 -18.99 -1.14
C ASP A 188 11.81 -19.75 -0.74
N LEU A 189 11.72 -20.60 0.28
CA LEU A 189 12.78 -21.53 0.65
C LEU A 189 13.03 -22.56 -0.45
N MET A 190 11.97 -23.08 -1.04
CA MET A 190 12.06 -24.07 -2.11
C MET A 190 12.69 -23.51 -3.37
N ASP A 191 12.30 -22.32 -3.81
CA ASP A 191 12.90 -21.68 -4.97
C ASP A 191 14.36 -21.32 -4.72
N ALA A 192 14.69 -20.75 -3.57
CA ALA A 192 16.08 -20.42 -3.23
C ALA A 192 16.97 -21.66 -3.12
N ALA A 193 16.48 -22.74 -2.49
CA ALA A 193 17.19 -24.02 -2.39
C ALA A 193 17.41 -24.66 -3.75
N ALA A 194 16.39 -24.65 -4.60
CA ALA A 194 16.42 -25.21 -5.93
C ALA A 194 17.36 -24.42 -6.87
N ASP A 195 17.27 -23.09 -6.86
CA ASP A 195 18.18 -22.22 -7.60
C ASP A 195 19.64 -22.44 -7.13
N ALA A 196 19.88 -22.44 -5.82
CA ALA A 196 21.20 -22.68 -5.25
C ALA A 196 21.76 -24.05 -5.65
N ALA A 197 20.94 -25.10 -5.58
CA ALA A 197 21.35 -26.46 -5.92
C ALA A 197 21.69 -26.60 -7.42
N LEU A 198 20.88 -26.00 -8.29
CA LEU A 198 21.09 -26.05 -9.74
C LEU A 198 22.33 -25.25 -10.16
N LEU A 199 22.53 -24.07 -9.56
CA LEU A 199 23.71 -23.23 -9.78
C LEU A 199 24.97 -23.91 -9.22
N SER A 200 24.89 -24.51 -8.03
CA SER A 200 25.98 -25.27 -7.43
C SER A 200 26.38 -26.46 -8.30
N GLN A 201 25.41 -27.19 -8.86
CA GLN A 201 25.69 -28.31 -9.76
C GLN A 201 26.42 -27.86 -11.03
N ALA A 202 26.21 -26.63 -11.50
CA ALA A 202 26.92 -26.09 -12.65
C ALA A 202 28.40 -25.77 -12.37
N VAL A 203 28.76 -25.46 -11.11
CA VAL A 203 30.12 -25.06 -10.73
C VAL A 203 30.86 -26.10 -9.86
N GLY A 204 30.17 -27.11 -9.34
CA GLY A 204 30.72 -28.12 -8.41
C GLY A 204 31.13 -27.56 -7.04
N ARG A 205 30.69 -26.35 -6.70
CA ARG A 205 31.10 -25.57 -5.51
C ARG A 205 29.89 -25.05 -4.73
N PRO A 206 30.01 -24.73 -3.43
CA PRO A 206 28.91 -24.18 -2.64
C PRO A 206 28.41 -22.85 -3.21
N VAL A 207 27.10 -22.73 -3.47
CA VAL A 207 26.46 -21.51 -3.98
C VAL A 207 25.34 -21.09 -3.05
N CYS A 208 25.33 -19.81 -2.70
CA CYS A 208 24.33 -19.19 -1.87
C CYS A 208 23.41 -18.26 -2.67
N VAL A 209 22.10 -18.42 -2.47
CA VAL A 209 21.02 -17.65 -3.10
C VAL A 209 20.13 -17.04 -2.02
N ALA A 210 19.67 -15.81 -2.23
CA ALA A 210 18.74 -15.15 -1.33
C ALA A 210 17.30 -15.59 -1.62
N CYS A 211 16.49 -15.75 -0.56
CA CYS A 211 15.04 -15.92 -0.72
C CYS A 211 14.43 -14.62 -1.25
N ARG A 212 13.63 -14.73 -2.32
CA ARG A 212 12.78 -13.63 -2.80
C ARG A 212 11.53 -13.66 -1.95
N ALA A 213 11.25 -12.56 -1.28
CA ALA A 213 10.11 -12.48 -0.40
C ALA A 213 8.98 -11.74 -1.15
N GLU A 214 8.02 -12.51 -1.63
CA GLU A 214 6.88 -12.06 -2.44
C GLU A 214 5.58 -12.13 -1.61
N ALA A 215 4.57 -11.33 -1.96
CA ALA A 215 3.28 -11.36 -1.27
C ALA A 215 2.57 -12.70 -1.52
N ALA A 216 1.72 -13.15 -0.58
CA ALA A 216 0.86 -14.31 -0.82
C ALA A 216 -0.25 -13.98 -1.83
N ASP A 217 -0.54 -14.93 -2.71
CA ASP A 217 -1.64 -14.84 -3.65
C ASP A 217 -2.99 -14.90 -2.92
N GLU A 218 -4.00 -14.28 -3.52
CA GLU A 218 -5.38 -14.55 -3.12
C GLU A 218 -5.86 -15.87 -3.73
N LEU A 219 -6.28 -16.80 -2.88
CA LEU A 219 -6.79 -18.10 -3.29
C LEU A 219 -8.31 -18.03 -3.43
N VAL A 220 -8.82 -18.34 -4.61
CA VAL A 220 -10.22 -18.13 -4.97
C VAL A 220 -10.88 -19.44 -5.39
N LEU A 221 -12.03 -19.73 -4.78
CA LEU A 221 -12.92 -20.82 -5.16
C LEU A 221 -14.32 -20.28 -5.47
N GLN A 222 -14.91 -20.78 -6.55
CA GLN A 222 -16.26 -20.44 -6.99
C GLN A 222 -17.20 -21.61 -6.71
N ALA A 223 -18.42 -21.31 -6.26
CA ALA A 223 -19.45 -22.28 -5.91
C ALA A 223 -20.79 -21.91 -6.56
N PRO A 224 -21.68 -22.88 -6.81
CA PRO A 224 -23.04 -22.58 -7.25
C PRO A 224 -23.82 -21.88 -6.14
N GLN A 225 -24.69 -20.93 -6.51
CA GLN A 225 -25.57 -20.26 -5.56
C GLN A 225 -26.52 -21.27 -4.87
N PRO A 226 -26.71 -21.21 -3.54
CA PRO A 226 -27.66 -22.06 -2.84
C PRO A 226 -29.07 -21.85 -3.37
N ALA A 227 -29.77 -22.94 -3.72
CA ALA A 227 -31.17 -22.86 -4.12
C ALA A 227 -32.02 -22.35 -2.93
N VAL A 228 -32.72 -21.24 -3.12
CA VAL A 228 -33.71 -20.73 -2.16
C VAL A 228 -34.89 -21.69 -2.20
N ALA A 229 -35.33 -22.17 -1.02
CA ALA A 229 -36.54 -23.00 -0.95
C ALA A 229 -37.73 -22.21 -1.54
N PRO A 230 -38.53 -22.80 -2.44
CA PRO A 230 -39.75 -22.15 -2.89
C PRO A 230 -40.64 -21.88 -1.68
N GLU A 231 -41.25 -20.70 -1.60
CA GLU A 231 -42.20 -20.38 -0.54
C GLU A 231 -43.23 -21.50 -0.41
N PRO A 232 -43.66 -21.86 0.82
CA PRO A 232 -44.62 -22.92 1.01
C PRO A 232 -45.90 -22.54 0.25
N ALA A 233 -46.15 -23.24 -0.86
CA ALA A 233 -47.35 -23.06 -1.65
C ALA A 233 -48.54 -23.24 -0.70
N SER A 234 -49.38 -22.22 -0.61
CA SER A 234 -50.65 -22.23 0.09
C SER A 234 -51.62 -23.17 -0.63
N ASN A 235 -51.38 -24.49 -0.55
CA ASN A 235 -52.35 -25.49 -0.98
C ASN A 235 -52.06 -26.83 -0.27
N PRO A 236 -52.86 -27.24 0.72
CA PRO A 236 -52.64 -28.47 1.48
C PRO A 236 -52.98 -29.77 0.73
N HIS A 237 -53.22 -29.74 -0.58
CA HIS A 237 -53.55 -30.90 -1.40
C HIS A 237 -52.79 -30.93 -2.73
N ALA A 238 -51.51 -31.28 -2.67
CA ALA A 238 -50.77 -31.81 -3.81
C ALA A 238 -49.70 -32.78 -3.32
N THR A 239 -50.08 -34.05 -3.19
CA THR A 239 -49.13 -35.16 -3.06
C THR A 239 -48.41 -35.33 -4.40
N THR A 240 -47.16 -34.88 -4.48
CA THR A 240 -46.26 -35.20 -5.60
C THR A 240 -45.27 -36.27 -5.12
N PRO A 241 -45.03 -37.36 -5.88
CA PRO A 241 -44.15 -38.44 -5.45
C PRO A 241 -42.70 -37.98 -5.34
N GLY A 242 -41.98 -38.57 -4.38
CA GLY A 242 -40.61 -38.22 -4.03
C GLY A 242 -39.66 -38.27 -5.21
N VAL A 243 -38.97 -37.15 -5.44
CA VAL A 243 -37.67 -37.14 -6.10
C VAL A 243 -36.68 -37.60 -5.05
N GLU A 244 -36.28 -38.86 -5.10
CA GLU A 244 -35.10 -39.34 -4.40
C GLU A 244 -33.92 -38.44 -4.78
N SER A 245 -33.47 -37.66 -3.81
CA SER A 245 -32.26 -36.85 -3.89
C SER A 245 -31.10 -37.78 -4.21
N THR A 246 -30.55 -37.64 -5.42
CA THR A 246 -29.28 -38.23 -5.85
C THR A 246 -28.19 -37.87 -4.83
N ARG A 247 -27.87 -38.79 -3.93
CA ARG A 247 -26.81 -38.65 -2.91
C ARG A 247 -25.39 -38.89 -3.44
N ASP A 248 -25.20 -39.03 -4.75
CA ASP A 248 -23.97 -39.60 -5.31
C ASP A 248 -23.16 -38.69 -6.25
N GLN A 249 -23.41 -37.36 -6.27
CA GLN A 249 -22.48 -36.43 -6.93
C GLN A 249 -21.99 -35.36 -5.96
N PRO A 250 -20.67 -35.28 -5.69
CA PRO A 250 -20.12 -34.21 -4.87
C PRO A 250 -20.38 -32.86 -5.54
N ALA A 251 -20.79 -31.87 -4.77
CA ALA A 251 -20.94 -30.52 -5.29
C ALA A 251 -19.56 -29.97 -5.71
N ILE A 252 -19.48 -29.27 -6.83
CA ILE A 252 -18.20 -28.87 -7.42
C ILE A 252 -17.84 -27.45 -6.98
N LEU A 253 -16.59 -27.26 -6.54
CA LEU A 253 -15.94 -25.95 -6.36
C LEU A 253 -14.99 -25.71 -7.53
N TRP A 254 -15.07 -24.56 -8.19
CA TRP A 254 -14.20 -24.23 -9.33
C TRP A 254 -13.05 -23.33 -8.91
N ALA A 255 -11.83 -23.66 -9.37
CA ALA A 255 -10.65 -22.83 -9.20
C ALA A 255 -10.16 -22.29 -10.56
N ASP A 256 -9.76 -21.01 -10.60
CA ASP A 256 -9.28 -20.35 -11.82
C ASP A 256 -7.86 -20.80 -12.23
N ALA A 257 -7.12 -21.42 -11.33
CA ALA A 257 -5.76 -21.94 -11.53
C ALA A 257 -5.63 -23.39 -11.02
N SER A 258 -4.50 -24.04 -11.34
CA SER A 258 -4.17 -25.37 -10.82
C SER A 258 -4.15 -25.36 -9.29
N TRP A 259 -5.05 -26.12 -8.66
CA TRP A 259 -5.21 -26.16 -7.20
C TRP A 259 -4.22 -27.12 -6.53
N ALA A 260 -2.93 -26.84 -6.68
CA ALA A 260 -1.84 -27.65 -6.16
C ALA A 260 -0.59 -26.80 -5.87
N MET A 261 0.24 -27.25 -4.94
CA MET A 261 1.53 -26.62 -4.65
C MET A 261 2.46 -26.84 -5.85
N ARG A 262 2.85 -25.74 -6.49
CA ARG A 262 3.75 -25.77 -7.65
C ARG A 262 5.12 -26.36 -7.30
N PRO A 263 5.85 -26.89 -8.28
CA PRO A 263 7.27 -27.16 -8.10
C PRO A 263 8.12 -25.91 -8.03
N SER A 264 9.40 -26.11 -7.71
CA SER A 264 10.36 -25.01 -7.67
C SER A 264 10.41 -24.34 -9.03
N LEU A 265 10.58 -23.01 -9.05
CA LEU A 265 10.72 -22.27 -10.30
C LEU A 265 11.93 -22.79 -11.10
N ALA A 266 13.00 -23.22 -10.41
CA ALA A 266 14.13 -23.86 -11.07
C ALA A 266 13.72 -25.15 -11.81
N ARG A 267 12.88 -26.02 -11.22
CA ARG A 267 12.38 -27.23 -11.90
C ARG A 267 11.38 -26.91 -13.01
N LEU A 268 10.47 -25.95 -12.81
CA LEU A 268 9.55 -25.47 -13.85
C LEU A 268 10.31 -25.02 -15.10
N LEU A 269 11.36 -24.23 -14.91
CA LEU A 269 12.11 -23.62 -16.00
C LEU A 269 13.14 -24.57 -16.62
N SER A 270 13.79 -25.42 -15.82
CA SER A 270 14.82 -26.35 -16.31
C SER A 270 14.27 -27.66 -16.84
N GLN A 271 13.07 -28.07 -16.42
CA GLN A 271 12.42 -29.32 -16.81
C GLN A 271 10.95 -29.10 -17.24
N PRO A 272 10.68 -28.30 -18.29
CA PRO A 272 9.33 -27.82 -18.61
C PRO A 272 8.31 -28.93 -18.92
N GLY A 273 8.78 -30.11 -19.37
CA GLY A 273 7.93 -31.28 -19.63
C GLY A 273 7.65 -32.20 -18.43
N HIS A 274 8.36 -32.02 -17.31
CA HIS A 274 8.32 -32.89 -16.13
C HIS A 274 8.10 -32.09 -14.83
N ALA A 275 7.38 -30.97 -14.91
CA ALA A 275 7.13 -30.06 -13.80
C ALA A 275 5.78 -30.32 -13.12
N ARG A 276 5.55 -31.57 -12.70
CA ARG A 276 4.35 -31.98 -11.93
C ARG A 276 4.33 -31.31 -10.55
N ALA A 277 3.13 -31.06 -10.03
CA ALA A 277 2.91 -30.49 -8.69
C ALA A 277 3.73 -31.20 -7.61
N SER A 278 4.32 -30.42 -6.70
CA SER A 278 5.12 -30.96 -5.60
C SER A 278 4.24 -31.48 -4.47
N ALA A 279 3.02 -30.95 -4.31
CA ALA A 279 2.00 -31.50 -3.41
C ALA A 279 0.60 -31.04 -3.83
N GLN A 280 -0.43 -31.80 -3.44
CA GLN A 280 -1.83 -31.42 -3.60
C GLN A 280 -2.47 -31.00 -2.27
N ALA A 281 -3.59 -30.28 -2.35
CA ALA A 281 -4.47 -30.09 -1.21
C ALA A 281 -4.94 -31.46 -0.67
N THR A 282 -5.01 -31.59 0.65
CA THR A 282 -5.30 -32.85 1.33
C THR A 282 -6.64 -32.88 2.03
N VAL A 283 -7.45 -31.83 1.86
CA VAL A 283 -8.80 -31.75 2.44
C VAL A 283 -9.68 -32.85 1.87
N ARG A 284 -10.27 -33.64 2.77
CA ARG A 284 -11.38 -34.56 2.47
C ARG A 284 -12.67 -33.78 2.61
N SER A 285 -13.45 -33.73 1.54
CA SER A 285 -14.65 -32.90 1.47
C SER A 285 -15.72 -33.58 0.63
N ASP A 286 -16.98 -33.27 0.93
CA ASP A 286 -18.12 -33.56 0.06
C ASP A 286 -18.12 -32.67 -1.19
N PHE A 287 -17.20 -31.69 -1.25
CA PHE A 287 -16.99 -30.82 -2.40
C PHE A 287 -15.71 -31.18 -3.15
N ALA A 288 -15.83 -31.50 -4.43
CA ALA A 288 -14.69 -31.73 -5.30
C ALA A 288 -14.19 -30.39 -5.86
N VAL A 289 -12.89 -30.10 -5.71
CA VAL A 289 -12.28 -28.92 -6.35
C VAL A 289 -11.89 -29.28 -7.78
N GLN A 290 -12.50 -28.62 -8.75
CA GLN A 290 -12.17 -28.71 -10.16
C GLN A 290 -11.36 -27.48 -10.57
N ALA A 291 -10.07 -27.68 -10.79
CA ALA A 291 -9.20 -26.65 -11.35
C ALA A 291 -9.44 -26.50 -12.86
N GLY A 292 -9.34 -25.27 -13.36
CA GLY A 292 -9.31 -25.02 -14.79
C GLY A 292 -8.20 -25.82 -15.49
N THR A 293 -8.48 -26.37 -16.66
CA THR A 293 -7.50 -27.12 -17.48
C THR A 293 -6.52 -26.21 -18.23
N ARG A 294 -6.47 -24.92 -17.89
CA ARG A 294 -5.67 -23.90 -18.59
C ARG A 294 -4.40 -23.61 -17.84
N ALA A 295 -3.36 -23.29 -18.59
CA ALA A 295 -2.16 -22.71 -18.00
C ALA A 295 -2.49 -21.35 -17.40
N ALA A 296 -2.20 -21.18 -16.13
CA ALA A 296 -2.36 -19.93 -15.41
C ALA A 296 -1.06 -19.59 -14.68
N LEU A 297 -0.98 -18.38 -14.12
CA LEU A 297 0.08 -18.03 -13.18
C LEU A 297 0.10 -19.08 -12.06
N PRO A 298 1.24 -19.73 -11.78
CA PRO A 298 1.27 -20.79 -10.79
C PRO A 298 1.09 -20.20 -9.39
N LEU A 299 0.03 -20.62 -8.69
CA LEU A 299 -0.32 -20.12 -7.37
C LEU A 299 0.87 -20.19 -6.41
N ARG A 300 1.17 -19.08 -5.74
CA ARG A 300 2.05 -19.00 -4.58
C ARG A 300 1.28 -19.45 -3.34
N ALA A 301 1.04 -20.75 -3.25
CA ALA A 301 0.32 -21.37 -2.15
C ALA A 301 1.02 -22.65 -1.66
N SER A 302 1.18 -22.76 -0.35
CA SER A 302 1.49 -23.99 0.36
C SER A 302 0.28 -24.92 0.47
N VAL A 303 0.51 -26.18 0.85
CA VAL A 303 -0.57 -27.15 1.11
C VAL A 303 -1.51 -26.63 2.21
N ASP A 304 -0.97 -25.98 3.24
CA ASP A 304 -1.76 -25.40 4.34
C ASP A 304 -2.69 -24.29 3.86
N GLU A 305 -2.20 -23.40 3.00
CA GLU A 305 -3.00 -22.30 2.43
C GLU A 305 -4.09 -22.81 1.49
N LEU A 306 -3.77 -23.79 0.61
CA LEU A 306 -4.76 -24.45 -0.25
C LEU A 306 -5.84 -25.16 0.57
N ASN A 307 -5.43 -25.86 1.63
CA ASN A 307 -6.34 -26.54 2.54
C ASN A 307 -7.24 -25.54 3.28
N ALA A 308 -6.67 -24.44 3.80
CA ALA A 308 -7.43 -23.42 4.50
C ALA A 308 -8.44 -22.73 3.58
N ALA A 309 -8.08 -22.45 2.33
CA ALA A 309 -8.98 -21.84 1.34
C ALA A 309 -10.14 -22.78 0.97
N GLN A 310 -9.85 -24.08 0.81
CA GLN A 310 -10.88 -25.08 0.54
C GLN A 310 -11.83 -25.28 1.73
N VAL A 311 -11.30 -25.35 2.96
CA VAL A 311 -12.10 -25.42 4.18
C VAL A 311 -12.93 -24.14 4.37
N PHE A 312 -12.36 -22.98 4.06
CA PHE A 312 -13.09 -21.71 4.12
C PHE A 312 -14.31 -21.72 3.19
N ALA A 313 -14.14 -22.09 1.93
CA ALA A 313 -15.23 -22.15 0.97
C ALA A 313 -16.30 -23.19 1.35
N GLN A 314 -15.90 -24.41 1.71
CA GLN A 314 -16.84 -25.50 2.00
C GLN A 314 -17.71 -25.21 3.23
N GLU A 315 -17.10 -24.75 4.34
CA GLU A 315 -17.83 -24.56 5.60
C GLU A 315 -18.66 -23.27 5.55
N SER A 316 -18.24 -22.30 4.72
CA SER A 316 -19.07 -21.14 4.36
C SER A 316 -20.31 -21.56 3.59
N LEU A 317 -20.15 -22.45 2.61
CA LEU A 317 -21.25 -22.92 1.78
C LEU A 317 -22.23 -23.79 2.59
N TRP A 318 -21.72 -24.66 3.48
CA TRP A 318 -22.58 -25.35 4.45
C TRP A 318 -23.42 -24.32 5.24
N HIS A 319 -22.79 -23.32 5.85
CA HIS A 319 -23.51 -22.32 6.63
C HIS A 319 -24.59 -21.58 5.82
N GLU A 320 -24.27 -21.12 4.60
CA GLU A 320 -25.22 -20.42 3.73
C GLU A 320 -26.38 -21.32 3.26
N GLN A 321 -26.12 -22.61 3.02
CA GLN A 321 -27.14 -23.60 2.65
C GLN A 321 -28.14 -23.91 3.77
N ALA A 322 -27.71 -23.87 5.03
CA ALA A 322 -28.62 -23.99 6.17
C ALA A 322 -29.55 -22.78 6.26
N LEU A 323 -28.98 -21.57 6.18
CA LEU A 323 -29.74 -20.32 6.24
C LEU A 323 -30.74 -20.20 5.08
N ALA A 324 -30.37 -20.59 3.86
CA ALA A 324 -31.27 -20.60 2.69
C ALA A 324 -32.48 -21.52 2.86
N ARG A 325 -32.40 -22.50 3.75
CA ARG A 325 -33.48 -23.45 4.10
C ARG A 325 -34.22 -23.07 5.39
N GLY A 326 -33.82 -21.98 6.05
CA GLY A 326 -34.38 -21.59 7.35
C GLY A 326 -33.99 -22.52 8.50
N GLU A 327 -32.93 -23.32 8.35
CA GLU A 327 -32.42 -24.21 9.38
C GLU A 327 -31.29 -23.56 10.17
N GLU A 328 -31.13 -23.96 11.44
CA GLU A 328 -30.03 -23.49 12.30
C GLU A 328 -28.69 -24.09 11.81
N PRO A 329 -27.69 -23.26 11.43
CA PRO A 329 -26.48 -23.73 10.76
C PRO A 329 -25.62 -24.73 11.54
N LEU A 330 -25.48 -24.57 12.86
CA LEU A 330 -24.68 -25.47 13.68
C LEU A 330 -25.30 -26.87 13.73
N ALA A 331 -26.58 -26.96 14.09
CA ALA A 331 -27.32 -28.22 14.15
C ALA A 331 -27.40 -28.88 12.77
N TRP A 332 -27.55 -28.10 11.71
CA TRP A 332 -27.54 -28.61 10.34
C TRP A 332 -26.17 -29.19 9.97
N ARG A 333 -25.07 -28.50 10.27
CA ARG A 333 -23.71 -29.00 10.02
C ARG A 333 -23.42 -30.29 10.80
N LEU A 334 -23.83 -30.37 12.07
CA LEU A 334 -23.66 -31.57 12.92
C LEU A 334 -24.43 -32.80 12.39
N ARG A 335 -25.61 -32.61 11.78
CA ARG A 335 -26.38 -33.71 11.15
C ARG A 335 -25.72 -34.25 9.88
N HIS A 336 -24.91 -33.44 9.21
CA HIS A 336 -24.26 -33.78 7.94
C HIS A 336 -22.78 -34.14 8.10
N LEU A 337 -22.25 -34.20 9.33
CA LEU A 337 -20.94 -34.79 9.59
C LEU A 337 -21.03 -36.33 9.49
N PRO A 338 -20.03 -37.01 8.90
CA PRO A 338 -20.00 -38.46 8.86
C PRO A 338 -19.90 -39.04 10.27
N GLU A 339 -20.56 -40.18 10.50
CA GLU A 339 -20.41 -40.91 11.76
C GLU A 339 -18.95 -41.32 11.98
N GLY A 340 -18.39 -41.00 13.16
CA GLY A 340 -17.01 -41.28 13.49
C GLY A 340 -16.34 -40.22 14.36
N PRO A 341 -15.00 -40.23 14.44
CA PRO A 341 -14.25 -39.37 15.36
C PRO A 341 -14.45 -37.86 15.13
N GLY A 342 -14.70 -37.44 13.88
CA GLY A 342 -14.96 -36.04 13.54
C GLY A 342 -16.25 -35.49 14.15
N LEU A 343 -17.33 -36.26 14.13
CA LEU A 343 -18.60 -35.88 14.76
C LEU A 343 -18.49 -35.81 16.28
N GLU A 344 -17.76 -36.76 16.88
CA GLU A 344 -17.53 -36.78 18.32
C GLU A 344 -16.69 -35.57 18.77
N LEU A 345 -15.60 -35.26 18.05
CA LEU A 345 -14.79 -34.06 18.29
C LEU A 345 -15.63 -32.78 18.16
N ALA A 346 -16.44 -32.67 17.11
CA ALA A 346 -17.32 -31.53 16.89
C ALA A 346 -18.29 -31.31 18.06
N ARG A 347 -18.94 -32.37 18.56
CA ARG A 347 -19.84 -32.30 19.71
C ARG A 347 -19.12 -31.84 20.97
N GLN A 348 -17.93 -32.39 21.25
CA GLN A 348 -17.15 -32.01 22.41
C GLN A 348 -16.69 -30.54 22.36
N VAL A 349 -16.27 -30.04 21.19
CA VAL A 349 -15.89 -28.63 21.01
C VAL A 349 -17.08 -27.69 21.22
N VAL A 350 -18.26 -28.05 20.72
CA VAL A 350 -19.50 -27.29 20.90
C VAL A 350 -19.91 -27.28 22.38
N GLU A 351 -19.98 -28.44 23.02
CA GLU A 351 -20.33 -28.56 24.44
C GLU A 351 -19.35 -27.75 25.32
N ARG A 352 -18.05 -27.79 25.02
CA ARG A 352 -17.04 -27.01 25.74
C ARG A 352 -17.21 -25.50 25.53
N ALA A 353 -17.59 -25.07 24.33
CA ALA A 353 -17.86 -23.67 24.04
C ALA A 353 -19.11 -23.15 24.78
N GLU A 354 -20.14 -23.98 24.92
CA GLU A 354 -21.35 -23.67 25.69
C GLU A 354 -21.08 -23.59 27.20
N LEU A 355 -20.33 -24.56 27.75
CA LEU A 355 -19.98 -24.62 29.18
C LEU A 355 -19.05 -23.48 29.64
N SER A 356 -18.33 -22.85 28.71
CA SER A 356 -17.36 -21.79 29.00
C SER A 356 -17.95 -20.38 28.83
N ARG A 357 -19.29 -20.26 28.71
CA ARG A 357 -20.02 -18.99 28.68
C ARG A 357 -20.13 -18.38 30.08
N ASP A 358 -19.23 -17.45 30.41
CA ASP A 358 -19.40 -16.58 31.57
C ASP A 358 -20.45 -15.49 31.28
N ASP A 359 -21.50 -15.42 32.10
CA ASP A 359 -22.57 -14.40 32.04
C ASP A 359 -22.08 -12.97 32.41
N ASN A 360 -20.82 -12.83 32.85
CA ASN A 360 -20.26 -11.55 33.33
C ASN A 360 -19.69 -10.62 32.25
N ASP A 361 -19.60 -11.06 31.00
CA ASP A 361 -19.09 -10.24 29.90
C ASP A 361 -20.25 -9.39 29.33
N ALA A 362 -20.63 -8.32 30.03
CA ALA A 362 -21.65 -7.40 29.56
C ALA A 362 -21.17 -6.73 28.25
N PRO A 363 -21.99 -6.72 27.17
CA PRO A 363 -21.57 -6.14 25.91
C PRO A 363 -21.22 -4.67 26.07
N ARG A 364 -20.15 -4.21 25.40
CA ARG A 364 -19.94 -2.77 25.16
C ARG A 364 -21.25 -2.24 24.54
N ILE A 365 -21.78 -1.14 25.08
CA ILE A 365 -23.08 -0.57 24.71
C ILE A 365 -23.17 -0.45 23.18
N GLY A 366 -24.04 -1.25 22.54
CA GLY A 366 -24.31 -1.21 21.10
C GLY A 366 -23.57 -2.22 20.20
N ALA A 367 -22.73 -3.11 20.73
CA ALA A 367 -22.05 -4.15 19.94
C ALA A 367 -22.96 -5.37 19.67
N LEU A 368 -22.87 -5.94 18.45
CA LEU A 368 -23.56 -7.18 18.06
C LEU A 368 -22.68 -8.39 18.40
N ARG A 369 -23.27 -9.51 18.81
CA ARG A 369 -22.57 -10.76 19.11
C ARG A 369 -23.00 -11.85 18.17
N GLY A 370 -22.06 -12.69 17.75
CA GLY A 370 -22.36 -13.88 16.97
C GLY A 370 -21.37 -15.00 17.25
N THR A 371 -21.84 -16.22 17.01
CA THR A 371 -21.11 -17.47 17.19
C THR A 371 -21.05 -18.20 15.86
N GLY A 372 -19.89 -18.74 15.53
CA GLY A 372 -19.68 -19.46 14.27
C GLY A 372 -18.95 -20.77 14.50
N PHE A 373 -19.35 -21.78 13.74
CA PHE A 373 -18.81 -23.12 13.79
C PHE A 373 -18.27 -23.55 12.43
N ALA A 374 -17.15 -24.27 12.42
CA ALA A 374 -16.57 -24.87 11.22
C ALA A 374 -15.72 -26.09 11.57
N THR A 375 -15.57 -27.00 10.61
CA THR A 375 -14.76 -28.22 10.73
C THR A 375 -13.83 -28.40 9.54
N ALA A 376 -12.74 -29.14 9.74
CA ALA A 376 -11.90 -29.61 8.65
C ALA A 376 -11.55 -31.09 8.84
N GLN A 377 -11.45 -31.77 7.70
CA GLN A 377 -10.96 -33.14 7.60
C GLN A 377 -9.82 -33.15 6.60
N VAL A 378 -8.64 -33.62 6.99
CA VAL A 378 -7.47 -33.70 6.12
C VAL A 378 -6.86 -35.09 6.14
N GLN A 379 -6.37 -35.54 4.99
CA GLN A 379 -5.54 -36.74 4.91
C GLN A 379 -4.07 -36.34 5.13
N CYS A 380 -3.40 -37.02 6.06
CA CYS A 380 -1.99 -36.82 6.37
C CYS A 380 -1.24 -38.16 6.35
N GLU A 381 0.08 -38.14 6.32
CA GLU A 381 0.89 -39.34 6.61
C GLU A 381 1.48 -39.25 8.02
N ASP A 382 1.64 -40.39 8.69
CA ASP A 382 2.41 -40.46 9.93
C ASP A 382 3.91 -40.63 9.65
N GLU A 383 4.74 -40.67 10.71
CA GLU A 383 6.21 -40.82 10.61
C GLU A 383 6.63 -42.12 9.89
N THR A 384 5.73 -43.10 9.78
CA THR A 384 5.96 -44.38 9.10
C THR A 384 5.51 -44.39 7.64
N GLY A 385 4.94 -43.27 7.15
CA GLY A 385 4.39 -43.15 5.79
C GLY A 385 2.99 -43.77 5.63
N ALA A 386 2.30 -44.11 6.73
CA ALA A 386 0.94 -44.62 6.63
C ALA A 386 -0.07 -43.47 6.55
N ALA A 387 -1.05 -43.59 5.64
CA ALA A 387 -2.09 -42.58 5.48
C ALA A 387 -3.05 -42.56 6.68
N ARG A 388 -3.28 -41.37 7.23
CA ARG A 388 -4.12 -41.08 8.40
C ARG A 388 -5.10 -39.96 8.08
N THR A 389 -6.22 -39.94 8.81
CA THR A 389 -7.22 -38.86 8.74
C THR A 389 -7.14 -38.06 10.03
N VAL A 390 -7.02 -36.74 9.91
CA VAL A 390 -7.01 -35.82 11.06
C VAL A 390 -8.21 -34.90 10.95
N TRP A 391 -8.89 -34.68 12.07
CA TRP A 391 -10.04 -33.80 12.18
C TRP A 391 -9.71 -32.58 13.03
N SER A 392 -10.29 -31.43 12.67
CA SER A 392 -10.32 -30.24 13.50
C SER A 392 -11.71 -29.60 13.50
N ALA A 393 -12.07 -28.98 14.63
CA ALA A 393 -13.34 -28.29 14.82
C ALA A 393 -13.13 -26.99 15.60
N TRP A 394 -13.82 -25.93 15.18
CA TRP A 394 -13.73 -24.60 15.79
C TRP A 394 -15.10 -24.04 16.11
N VAL A 395 -15.21 -23.44 17.30
CA VAL A 395 -16.23 -22.46 17.64
C VAL A 395 -15.55 -21.11 17.88
N ALA A 396 -15.94 -20.10 17.12
CA ALA A 396 -15.46 -18.73 17.26
C ALA A 396 -16.61 -17.81 17.69
N GLU A 397 -16.30 -16.86 18.56
CA GLU A 397 -17.23 -15.81 18.96
C GLU A 397 -16.64 -14.45 18.67
N VAL A 398 -17.50 -13.59 18.14
CA VAL A 398 -17.13 -12.25 17.72
C VAL A 398 -18.08 -11.22 18.31
N THR A 399 -17.53 -10.05 18.61
CA THR A 399 -18.30 -8.82 18.79
C THR A 399 -18.06 -7.89 17.61
N VAL A 400 -19.14 -7.38 17.02
CA VAL A 400 -19.08 -6.44 15.90
C VAL A 400 -19.63 -5.08 16.33
N GLN A 401 -18.86 -4.03 16.09
CA GLN A 401 -19.32 -2.65 16.32
C GLN A 401 -20.06 -2.11 15.09
N PRO A 402 -21.38 -1.84 15.15
CA PRO A 402 -22.17 -1.55 13.95
C PRO A 402 -21.82 -0.24 13.23
N LEU A 403 -21.21 0.72 13.93
CA LEU A 403 -20.84 2.03 13.37
C LEU A 403 -19.52 1.98 12.60
N THR A 404 -18.56 1.22 13.12
CA THR A 404 -17.21 1.16 12.57
C THR A 404 -16.99 -0.09 11.72
N GLY A 405 -17.86 -1.09 11.83
CA GLY A 405 -17.65 -2.43 11.26
C GLY A 405 -16.52 -3.21 11.93
N GLN A 406 -15.95 -2.69 13.02
CA GLN A 406 -14.86 -3.33 13.74
C GLN A 406 -15.34 -4.67 14.30
N VAL A 407 -14.60 -5.72 14.00
CA VAL A 407 -14.81 -7.07 14.51
C VAL A 407 -13.72 -7.34 15.55
N ASP A 408 -14.11 -7.77 16.74
CA ASP A 408 -13.21 -8.30 17.74
C ASP A 408 -13.57 -9.77 17.97
N VAL A 409 -12.61 -10.68 17.78
CA VAL A 409 -12.78 -12.09 18.19
C VAL A 409 -12.58 -12.14 19.71
N THR A 410 -13.65 -12.45 20.43
CA THR A 410 -13.67 -12.47 21.90
C THR A 410 -13.31 -13.83 22.47
N ARG A 411 -13.68 -14.91 21.76
CA ARG A 411 -13.42 -16.28 22.20
C ARG A 411 -13.22 -17.23 21.02
N VAL A 412 -12.35 -18.21 21.22
CA VAL A 412 -12.11 -19.32 20.31
C VAL A 412 -11.97 -20.60 21.15
N VAL A 413 -12.74 -21.63 20.78
CA VAL A 413 -12.57 -23.00 21.27
C VAL A 413 -12.25 -23.87 20.05
N ALA A 414 -11.08 -24.50 20.07
CA ALA A 414 -10.61 -25.34 18.98
C ALA A 414 -10.30 -26.73 19.51
N GLY A 415 -10.70 -27.76 18.78
CA GLY A 415 -10.33 -29.14 19.05
C GLY A 415 -9.72 -29.80 17.82
N HIS A 416 -8.81 -30.74 18.06
CA HIS A 416 -8.29 -31.62 17.02
C HIS A 416 -8.21 -33.07 17.49
N ASP A 417 -8.43 -34.00 16.57
CA ASP A 417 -8.27 -35.43 16.81
C ASP A 417 -6.97 -35.92 16.18
N SER A 418 -5.92 -35.95 17.00
CA SER A 418 -4.58 -36.40 16.62
C SER A 418 -4.28 -37.73 17.32
N GLN A 419 -5.06 -38.77 17.02
CA GLN A 419 -4.94 -40.09 17.66
C GLN A 419 -3.53 -40.71 17.64
N HIS A 420 -2.57 -40.21 16.83
CA HIS A 420 -1.24 -40.83 16.68
C HIS A 420 -0.03 -39.87 16.45
N LEU A 421 -0.13 -38.55 16.68
CA LEU A 421 0.92 -37.59 16.24
C LEU A 421 1.99 -37.18 17.28
N GLN A 422 2.11 -37.82 18.45
CA GLN A 422 3.28 -37.64 19.34
C GLN A 422 3.49 -38.83 20.29
N GLN A 423 4.56 -39.60 20.09
CA GLN A 423 5.08 -40.54 21.10
C GLN A 423 6.29 -39.99 21.88
N ALA A 424 6.63 -38.70 21.76
CA ALA A 424 7.85 -38.13 22.35
C ALA A 424 7.69 -37.39 23.69
N GLN A 425 6.49 -37.03 24.16
CA GLN A 425 6.33 -36.36 25.46
C GLN A 425 4.98 -36.68 26.15
N GLY A 426 4.75 -37.93 26.56
CA GLY A 426 3.81 -38.27 27.64
C GLY A 426 2.39 -37.70 27.61
N ALA A 427 1.83 -37.34 26.44
CA ALA A 427 0.51 -36.74 26.29
C ALA A 427 -0.53 -37.79 25.85
N GLN A 428 -1.75 -37.66 26.40
CA GLN A 428 -2.81 -38.67 26.38
C GLN A 428 -3.43 -38.92 24.99
N ILE A 429 -3.89 -40.15 24.79
CA ILE A 429 -4.53 -40.73 23.59
C ILE A 429 -5.98 -40.20 23.39
N ARG A 430 -6.22 -38.88 23.52
CA ARG A 430 -7.57 -38.29 23.43
C ARG A 430 -7.56 -36.96 22.67
N ALA A 431 -8.72 -36.61 22.08
CA ALA A 431 -9.00 -35.30 21.52
C ALA A 431 -8.54 -34.20 22.49
N ALA A 432 -7.65 -33.32 22.04
CA ALA A 432 -7.21 -32.17 22.81
C ALA A 432 -8.09 -30.98 22.43
N ILE A 433 -8.78 -30.42 23.42
CA ILE A 433 -9.55 -29.17 23.27
C ILE A 433 -8.72 -28.05 23.89
N GLU A 434 -8.19 -27.18 23.05
CA GLU A 434 -7.47 -25.99 23.49
C GLU A 434 -8.44 -24.86 23.77
N HIS A 435 -8.35 -24.29 24.98
CA HIS A 435 -9.16 -23.16 25.41
C HIS A 435 -8.28 -21.90 25.51
N GLN A 436 -8.64 -20.84 24.78
CA GLN A 436 -8.07 -19.49 24.93
C GLN A 436 -6.52 -19.43 25.03
N THR A 437 -5.79 -20.14 24.18
CA THR A 437 -4.35 -19.89 24.08
C THR A 437 -4.12 -18.55 23.37
N PRO A 438 -3.23 -17.67 23.88
CA PRO A 438 -2.90 -16.39 23.22
C PRO A 438 -2.51 -16.56 21.75
N ARG A 439 -1.99 -17.74 21.41
CA ARG A 439 -1.65 -18.19 20.06
C ARG A 439 -2.88 -18.31 19.14
N LEU A 440 -3.95 -19.00 19.55
CA LEU A 440 -5.16 -19.16 18.73
C LEU A 440 -5.86 -17.83 18.51
N LEU A 441 -5.88 -16.97 19.54
CA LEU A 441 -6.45 -15.63 19.44
C LEU A 441 -5.62 -14.73 18.50
N ALA A 442 -4.29 -14.83 18.54
CA ALA A 442 -3.42 -14.13 17.60
C ALA A 442 -3.61 -14.62 16.15
N ASN A 443 -3.80 -15.94 15.95
CA ASN A 443 -4.12 -16.51 14.63
C ASN A 443 -5.47 -16.01 14.12
N ALA A 444 -6.49 -15.97 14.96
CA ALA A 444 -7.82 -15.47 14.62
C ALA A 444 -7.80 -13.97 14.28
N ARG A 445 -7.07 -13.16 15.06
CA ARG A 445 -6.94 -11.71 14.82
C ARG A 445 -6.25 -11.39 13.49
N ARG A 446 -5.31 -12.25 13.04
CA ARG A 446 -4.66 -12.12 11.73
C ARG A 446 -5.64 -12.25 10.56
N LEU A 447 -6.76 -12.96 10.75
CA LEU A 447 -7.82 -13.10 9.74
C LEU A 447 -8.78 -11.91 9.71
N LEU A 448 -8.61 -10.92 10.59
CA LEU A 448 -9.34 -9.65 10.55
C LEU A 448 -8.43 -8.62 9.88
N ALA A 449 -8.91 -7.97 8.84
CA ALA A 449 -8.22 -6.76 8.38
C ALA A 449 -8.52 -5.68 9.44
N GLY A 450 -7.47 -5.14 10.07
CA GLY A 450 -7.62 -3.94 10.88
C GLY A 450 -8.33 -2.86 10.06
N PRO A 451 -9.04 -1.91 10.70
CA PRO A 451 -9.74 -0.86 9.96
C PRO A 451 -8.79 -0.23 8.93
N PRO A 452 -9.23 0.08 7.71
CA PRO A 452 -8.42 0.87 6.80
C PRO A 452 -8.11 2.17 7.53
N VAL A 453 -6.86 2.28 8.00
CA VAL A 453 -6.44 3.47 8.72
C VAL A 453 -6.15 4.48 7.63
N PHE A 454 -6.90 5.58 7.61
CA PHE A 454 -6.65 6.71 6.71
C PHE A 454 -5.22 7.29 6.87
N ASP A 455 -4.48 6.86 7.89
CA ASP A 455 -3.10 7.23 8.15
C ASP A 455 -2.07 6.12 7.80
N ASP A 456 -2.42 5.15 6.96
CA ASP A 456 -1.50 4.08 6.55
C ASP A 456 -0.52 4.55 5.45
N TRP A 457 0.76 4.68 5.81
CA TRP A 457 1.85 5.10 4.93
C TRP A 457 2.52 3.89 4.24
N ARG A 458 1.73 3.03 3.58
CA ARG A 458 2.30 1.88 2.87
C ARG A 458 3.21 2.35 1.74
N SER A 459 4.47 1.92 1.74
CA SER A 459 5.27 1.94 0.50
C SER A 459 4.58 1.03 -0.52
N PRO A 460 4.49 1.42 -1.80
CA PRO A 460 3.87 0.58 -2.79
C PRO A 460 4.71 -0.70 -2.95
N ALA A 461 4.08 -1.85 -2.72
CA ALA A 461 4.31 -2.94 -3.65
C ALA A 461 3.76 -2.46 -5.01
N PRO A 462 4.42 -2.75 -6.14
CA PRO A 462 3.96 -2.29 -7.44
C PRO A 462 2.55 -2.85 -7.70
N ASP A 463 1.54 -1.99 -7.57
CA ASP A 463 0.17 -2.28 -7.98
C ASP A 463 0.10 -2.19 -9.51
N ALA A 464 -0.10 -3.36 -10.11
CA ALA A 464 -0.94 -3.75 -11.26
C ALA A 464 -1.45 -2.75 -12.34
N GLU A 465 -1.02 -1.49 -12.42
CA GLU A 465 -1.52 -0.55 -13.46
C GLU A 465 -0.46 -0.07 -14.46
N ASP A 466 0.81 -0.49 -14.33
CA ASP A 466 1.87 -0.13 -15.28
C ASP A 466 2.08 -1.16 -16.42
N GLU A 467 1.10 -2.03 -16.68
CA GLU A 467 1.12 -2.94 -17.86
C GLU A 467 0.57 -2.32 -19.15
N GLN A 468 0.17 -1.04 -19.17
CA GLN A 468 -0.56 -0.49 -20.32
C GLN A 468 0.20 0.38 -21.33
N HIS A 469 1.52 0.54 -21.24
CA HIS A 469 2.28 1.18 -22.33
C HIS A 469 3.34 0.26 -22.93
N GLY A 470 2.86 -0.74 -23.66
CA GLY A 470 3.67 -1.55 -24.56
C GLY A 470 2.92 -2.63 -25.35
N ALA A 471 1.59 -2.60 -25.43
CA ALA A 471 0.81 -3.59 -26.17
C ALA A 471 -0.10 -2.92 -27.20
N LEU A 472 0.33 -2.92 -28.47
CA LEU A 472 -0.55 -2.67 -29.62
C LEU A 472 -1.02 -4.03 -30.18
N SER A 473 -2.32 -4.24 -30.06
CA SER A 473 -3.13 -5.39 -30.47
C SER A 473 -3.19 -5.57 -32.00
N LEU A 474 -3.42 -6.81 -32.50
CA LEU A 474 -4.55 -7.19 -33.37
C LEU A 474 -4.53 -8.69 -33.77
N TYR A 475 -5.74 -9.26 -33.86
CA TYR A 475 -6.13 -10.67 -34.10
C TYR A 475 -5.94 -11.20 -35.54
N GLU A 476 -5.79 -12.53 -35.71
CA GLU A 476 -6.69 -13.45 -36.48
C GLU A 476 -6.07 -14.87 -36.71
N GLY A 477 -6.88 -15.95 -36.57
CA GLY A 477 -6.73 -17.19 -37.37
C GLY A 477 -6.52 -18.57 -36.71
N HIS A 478 -7.63 -19.25 -36.38
CA HIS A 478 -8.02 -20.69 -36.49
C HIS A 478 -7.14 -21.94 -36.18
N ASP A 479 -7.83 -22.84 -35.45
CA ASP A 479 -7.99 -24.31 -35.57
C ASP A 479 -6.94 -25.32 -35.02
N GLY A 480 -7.40 -26.13 -34.05
CA GLY A 480 -7.31 -27.59 -34.17
C GLY A 480 -6.76 -28.43 -33.00
N LEU A 481 -7.68 -29.11 -32.30
CA LEU A 481 -7.60 -30.52 -31.87
C LEU A 481 -7.06 -30.90 -30.46
N SER A 482 -8.04 -31.32 -29.64
CA SER A 482 -8.15 -32.61 -28.92
C SER A 482 -7.33 -32.91 -27.66
N ARG A 483 -8.08 -32.83 -26.55
CA ARG A 483 -7.90 -33.40 -25.20
C ARG A 483 -7.62 -34.92 -25.22
N ARG A 484 -6.66 -35.36 -24.40
CA ARG A 484 -6.63 -36.73 -23.82
C ARG A 484 -6.18 -36.67 -22.36
N ASP A 485 -6.95 -37.35 -21.53
CA ASP A 485 -6.76 -37.56 -20.11
C ASP A 485 -5.46 -38.31 -19.80
N ALA A 486 -4.83 -37.96 -18.67
CA ALA A 486 -3.68 -38.68 -18.11
C ALA A 486 -3.88 -38.84 -16.60
N THR A 487 -4.54 -39.94 -16.23
CA THR A 487 -4.34 -40.62 -14.95
C THR A 487 -3.00 -41.36 -14.97
N GLU A 488 -2.36 -41.44 -13.81
CA GLU A 488 -1.17 -42.22 -13.41
C GLU A 488 0.21 -41.50 -13.29
N ASP A 489 0.82 -41.82 -12.14
CA ASP A 489 2.19 -41.65 -11.64
C ASP A 489 2.68 -40.32 -11.02
N GLY A 490 2.74 -40.27 -9.68
CA GLY A 490 3.78 -39.51 -8.97
C GLY A 490 3.42 -38.15 -8.38
N VAL A 491 2.14 -37.78 -8.31
CA VAL A 491 1.73 -36.57 -7.57
C VAL A 491 1.51 -36.90 -6.09
N LEU A 492 2.10 -36.11 -5.20
CA LEU A 492 1.93 -36.21 -3.75
C LEU A 492 0.48 -35.87 -3.36
N VAL A 493 -0.30 -36.90 -2.96
CA VAL A 493 -1.61 -36.76 -2.30
C VAL A 493 -1.45 -36.70 -0.77
N GLN A 494 -0.22 -36.52 -0.27
CA GLN A 494 0.17 -36.96 1.07
C GLN A 494 1.05 -35.91 1.77
N GLY A 495 0.46 -35.07 2.61
CA GLY A 495 1.18 -34.08 3.42
C GLY A 495 1.35 -34.57 4.86
N GLN A 496 2.59 -34.66 5.36
CA GLN A 496 2.84 -34.63 6.81
C GLN A 496 2.58 -33.20 7.30
N LEU A 497 1.35 -32.93 7.74
CA LEU A 497 0.98 -31.64 8.30
C LEU A 497 1.47 -31.53 9.74
N GLY A 498 2.13 -30.42 10.08
CA GLY A 498 2.44 -30.11 11.47
C GLY A 498 1.15 -29.89 12.26
N MET A 499 1.13 -30.34 13.52
CA MET A 499 -0.02 -30.21 14.44
C MET A 499 -0.65 -28.81 14.44
N ASP A 500 0.18 -27.79 14.33
CA ASP A 500 -0.23 -26.38 14.35
C ASP A 500 -1.00 -25.91 13.11
N GLY A 501 -0.75 -26.49 11.94
CA GLY A 501 -1.39 -26.09 10.67
C GLY A 501 -2.83 -26.60 10.60
N VAL A 502 -3.05 -27.87 10.94
CA VAL A 502 -4.36 -28.54 10.88
C VAL A 502 -5.38 -27.93 11.82
N VAL A 503 -4.94 -27.53 13.02
CA VAL A 503 -5.80 -26.86 14.00
C VAL A 503 -6.35 -25.58 13.40
N THR A 504 -5.60 -24.79 12.64
CA THR A 504 -6.05 -23.46 12.19
C THR A 504 -6.95 -23.45 10.95
N LEU A 505 -7.10 -24.57 10.24
CA LEU A 505 -7.83 -24.64 8.96
C LEU A 505 -9.28 -24.13 9.04
N PRO A 506 -10.09 -24.47 10.09
CA PRO A 506 -11.48 -24.01 10.16
C PRO A 506 -11.64 -22.53 10.59
N ALA A 507 -10.56 -21.85 10.96
CA ALA A 507 -10.63 -20.55 11.64
C ALA A 507 -11.33 -19.47 10.80
N ALA A 508 -10.98 -19.34 9.52
CA ALA A 508 -11.59 -18.34 8.64
C ALA A 508 -13.10 -18.58 8.48
N ALA A 509 -13.52 -19.82 8.26
CA ALA A 509 -14.94 -20.15 8.16
C ALA A 509 -15.70 -19.91 9.47
N ALA A 510 -15.14 -20.34 10.61
CA ALA A 510 -15.76 -20.13 11.92
C ALA A 510 -15.96 -18.63 12.20
N ILE A 511 -14.97 -17.77 11.89
CA ILE A 511 -15.08 -16.33 12.07
C ILE A 511 -16.10 -15.71 11.09
N ALA A 512 -16.09 -16.09 9.81
CA ALA A 512 -17.08 -15.61 8.83
C ALA A 512 -18.51 -15.97 9.24
N ASN A 513 -18.70 -17.22 9.70
CA ASN A 513 -19.98 -17.71 10.19
C ASN A 513 -20.42 -16.93 11.44
N ALA A 514 -19.49 -16.60 12.35
CA ALA A 514 -19.77 -15.80 13.54
C ALA A 514 -20.14 -14.35 13.19
N ILE A 515 -19.46 -13.74 12.20
CA ILE A 515 -19.80 -12.39 11.71
C ILE A 515 -21.19 -12.38 11.08
N GLN A 516 -21.52 -13.39 10.27
CA GLN A 516 -22.86 -13.50 9.67
C GLN A 516 -23.94 -13.75 10.70
N ASP A 517 -23.69 -14.57 11.72
CA ASP A 517 -24.61 -14.76 12.85
C ASP A 517 -24.85 -13.44 13.61
N ALA A 518 -23.78 -12.66 13.86
CA ALA A 518 -23.87 -11.39 14.57
C ALA A 518 -24.63 -10.30 13.79
N THR A 519 -24.42 -10.23 12.47
CA THR A 519 -24.78 -9.06 11.65
C THR A 519 -25.81 -9.35 10.56
N GLY A 520 -26.01 -10.61 10.22
CA GLY A 520 -26.75 -11.05 9.03
C GLY A 520 -26.06 -10.69 7.70
N VAL A 521 -24.80 -10.27 7.72
CA VAL A 521 -23.98 -9.95 6.53
C VAL A 521 -22.97 -11.07 6.30
N ARG A 522 -22.93 -11.62 5.08
CA ARG A 522 -21.92 -12.61 4.68
C ARG A 522 -20.69 -11.92 4.11
N LEU A 523 -19.54 -12.10 4.76
CA LEU A 523 -18.23 -11.81 4.16
C LEU A 523 -17.66 -13.10 3.56
N ARG A 524 -17.36 -13.07 2.26
CA ARG A 524 -16.83 -14.22 1.51
C ARG A 524 -15.35 -14.09 1.16
N GLN A 525 -14.70 -13.05 1.67
CA GLN A 525 -13.29 -12.77 1.44
C GLN A 525 -12.60 -12.54 2.78
N ALA A 526 -11.49 -13.25 3.02
CA ALA A 526 -10.64 -13.09 4.19
C ALA A 526 -9.22 -12.63 3.75
N PRO A 527 -8.56 -11.71 4.48
CA PRO A 527 -8.92 -11.20 5.80
C PRO A 527 -10.19 -10.34 5.79
N PHE A 528 -11.01 -10.48 6.84
CA PHE A 528 -12.35 -9.88 6.91
C PHE A 528 -12.25 -8.38 7.09
N ASP A 529 -12.65 -7.66 6.04
CA ASP A 529 -12.59 -6.21 6.00
C ASP A 529 -13.73 -5.57 6.78
N SER A 530 -13.35 -4.84 7.83
CA SER A 530 -14.28 -4.03 8.63
C SER A 530 -15.01 -2.97 7.79
N GLU A 531 -14.42 -2.46 6.70
CA GLU A 531 -15.08 -1.51 5.80
C GLU A 531 -16.19 -2.18 4.99
N GLN A 532 -15.95 -3.34 4.38
CA GLN A 532 -16.99 -4.13 3.71
C GLN A 532 -18.15 -4.43 4.67
N LEU A 533 -17.86 -4.82 5.90
CA LEU A 533 -18.88 -5.08 6.92
C LEU A 533 -19.67 -3.82 7.31
N ARG A 534 -18.96 -2.70 7.50
CA ARG A 534 -19.56 -1.40 7.80
C ARG A 534 -20.48 -0.92 6.69
N LEU A 535 -20.06 -1.02 5.43
CA LEU A 535 -20.86 -0.64 4.25
C LEU A 535 -22.13 -1.47 4.14
N ALA A 536 -22.03 -2.79 4.34
CA ALA A 536 -23.17 -3.70 4.34
C ALA A 536 -24.15 -3.44 5.51
N LEU A 537 -23.66 -3.04 6.68
CA LEU A 537 -24.50 -2.64 7.81
C LEU A 537 -25.14 -1.25 7.61
N ALA A 538 -24.44 -0.33 6.96
CA ALA A 538 -24.92 1.02 6.68
C ALA A 538 -26.07 1.04 5.65
N SER A 539 -26.04 0.18 4.62
CA SER A 539 -27.11 0.07 3.62
C SER A 539 -28.44 -0.39 4.25
N ARG A 540 -28.39 -1.38 5.16
CA ARG A 540 -29.56 -1.85 5.93
C ARG A 540 -30.10 -0.82 6.93
N ARG A 541 -29.25 0.04 7.48
CA ARG A 541 -29.68 1.12 8.38
C ARG A 541 -30.45 2.22 7.64
N ARG A 542 -30.16 2.40 6.35
CA ARG A 542 -30.81 3.40 5.48
C ARG A 542 -32.29 3.07 5.23
N GLU A 543 -32.70 1.81 5.37
CA GLU A 543 -34.12 1.38 5.33
C GLU A 543 -34.86 1.55 6.67
N ARG A 544 -34.14 1.61 7.81
CA ARG A 544 -34.73 1.50 9.15
C ARG A 544 -34.86 2.82 9.92
N MET A 545 -34.44 3.96 9.35
CA MET A 545 -34.54 5.27 10.02
C MET A 545 -35.32 6.31 9.20
N ARG A 546 -36.65 6.34 9.41
CA ARG A 546 -37.50 7.52 9.15
C ARG A 546 -38.27 7.91 10.41
N ASN A 547 -37.58 8.56 11.36
CA ASN A 547 -38.02 9.71 12.17
C ASN A 547 -37.05 9.94 13.35
N PRO A 548 -36.61 11.18 13.59
CA PRO A 548 -35.87 11.53 14.80
C PRO A 548 -36.78 12.27 15.81
N LEU A 549 -36.52 12.14 17.11
CA LEU A 549 -36.52 13.26 18.05
C LEU A 549 -36.10 12.86 19.49
N ARG A 550 -35.39 13.83 20.10
CA ARG A 550 -35.15 14.12 21.53
C ARG A 550 -34.04 13.38 22.29
N ARG A 551 -33.11 14.19 22.83
CA ARG A 551 -33.04 14.50 24.27
C ARG A 551 -32.11 15.70 24.54
N GLY A 552 -32.69 16.80 25.03
CA GLY A 552 -31.99 17.82 25.82
C GLY A 552 -32.07 17.44 27.31
N TRP A 553 -31.26 18.13 28.13
CA TRP A 553 -31.17 18.13 29.61
C TRP A 553 -29.79 17.75 30.21
N VAL A 554 -28.78 17.38 29.40
CA VAL A 554 -27.41 17.14 29.89
C VAL A 554 -26.59 18.45 30.12
N TRP A 555 -27.12 19.60 29.72
CA TRP A 555 -26.32 20.83 29.54
C TRP A 555 -26.09 21.72 30.77
N LEU A 556 -26.61 21.41 31.96
CA LEU A 556 -26.54 22.35 33.11
C LEU A 556 -25.45 22.05 34.15
N ALA A 557 -24.88 20.84 34.20
CA ALA A 557 -23.72 20.55 35.07
C ALA A 557 -22.36 20.83 34.39
N ALA A 558 -22.33 20.87 33.04
CA ALA A 558 -21.14 21.17 32.25
C ALA A 558 -20.75 22.67 32.25
N GLY A 559 -21.67 23.55 32.64
CA GLY A 559 -21.50 25.00 32.53
C GLY A 559 -20.42 25.60 33.44
N MET A 560 -20.25 25.11 34.68
CA MET A 560 -19.26 25.69 35.61
C MET A 560 -17.85 25.11 35.45
N ALA A 561 -17.72 23.82 35.10
CA ALA A 561 -16.43 23.25 34.70
C ALA A 561 -15.95 23.83 33.34
N GLY A 562 -16.90 24.13 32.44
CA GLY A 562 -16.64 24.80 31.17
C GLY A 562 -16.04 26.20 31.32
N VAL A 563 -16.49 27.00 32.29
CA VAL A 563 -15.97 28.37 32.49
C VAL A 563 -14.55 28.38 33.08
N ALA A 564 -14.23 27.48 34.03
CA ALA A 564 -12.87 27.34 34.55
C ALA A 564 -11.90 26.75 33.50
N GLY A 565 -12.36 25.77 32.70
CA GLY A 565 -11.62 25.25 31.56
C GLY A 565 -11.39 26.30 30.47
N MET A 566 -12.37 27.16 30.21
CA MET A 566 -12.27 28.24 29.23
C MET A 566 -11.33 29.36 29.69
N ALA A 567 -11.34 29.71 30.99
CA ALA A 567 -10.37 30.65 31.57
C ALA A 567 -8.93 30.12 31.54
N ALA A 568 -8.72 28.82 31.79
CA ALA A 568 -7.42 28.18 31.66
C ALA A 568 -6.97 28.06 30.19
N ALA A 569 -7.89 27.81 29.25
CA ALA A 569 -7.63 27.74 27.82
C ALA A 569 -7.22 29.10 27.25
N LEU A 570 -7.89 30.18 27.66
CA LEU A 570 -7.64 31.57 27.25
C LEU A 570 -6.42 32.22 27.93
N TRP A 571 -5.77 31.52 28.87
CA TRP A 571 -4.64 32.08 29.59
C TRP A 571 -3.42 32.32 28.65
N PRO A 572 -2.91 33.57 28.56
CA PRO A 572 -1.99 33.98 27.49
C PRO A 572 -0.59 33.35 27.56
N VAL A 573 -0.16 32.88 28.74
CA VAL A 573 1.17 32.26 28.95
C VAL A 573 1.01 30.90 29.61
N LYS A 574 1.16 29.82 28.85
CA LYS A 574 1.09 28.45 29.38
C LYS A 574 2.35 28.15 30.21
N PRO A 575 2.31 27.21 31.17
CA PRO A 575 3.52 26.82 31.89
C PRO A 575 4.55 26.21 30.92
N ALA A 576 5.83 26.51 31.15
CA ALA A 576 6.93 25.86 30.46
C ALA A 576 6.93 24.35 30.79
N LEU A 577 7.16 23.52 29.78
CA LEU A 577 7.35 22.09 29.98
C LEU A 577 8.83 21.79 30.25
N PRO A 578 9.15 20.82 31.11
CA PRO A 578 10.54 20.52 31.43
C PRO A 578 11.28 19.99 30.21
N LEU A 579 12.49 20.49 29.99
CA LEU A 579 13.43 19.93 29.02
C LEU A 579 13.93 18.56 29.50
N THR A 580 13.98 17.58 28.61
CA THR A 580 14.44 16.22 28.87
C THR A 580 15.81 15.97 28.23
N ALA A 581 16.32 14.74 28.33
CA ALA A 581 17.52 14.31 27.62
C ALA A 581 17.28 13.98 26.13
N GLY A 582 16.07 14.24 25.61
CA GLY A 582 15.62 13.72 24.32
C GLY A 582 15.15 12.26 24.39
N PRO A 583 14.54 11.71 23.34
CA PRO A 583 14.15 10.31 23.27
C PRO A 583 15.36 9.45 22.89
N ASP A 584 15.35 8.19 23.33
CA ASP A 584 16.26 7.19 22.77
C ASP A 584 15.75 6.77 21.39
N VAL A 585 16.44 7.23 20.34
CA VAL A 585 16.08 6.98 18.94
C VAL A 585 16.07 5.48 18.62
N SER A 586 16.82 4.66 19.37
CA SER A 586 16.85 3.19 19.18
C SER A 586 15.53 2.50 19.52
N LEU A 587 14.62 3.18 20.24
CA LEU A 587 13.28 2.68 20.54
C LEU A 587 12.31 2.82 19.35
N TYR A 588 12.65 3.60 18.34
CA TYR A 588 11.84 3.75 17.13
C TYR A 588 12.25 2.69 16.11
N SER A 589 11.27 1.94 15.59
CA SER A 589 11.51 1.02 14.49
C SER A 589 11.86 1.78 13.20
N SER A 590 12.56 1.12 12.27
CA SER A 590 12.82 1.67 10.94
C SER A 590 11.54 2.11 10.22
N ARG A 591 10.45 1.36 10.39
CA ARG A 591 9.11 1.71 9.88
C ARG A 591 8.57 3.00 10.48
N ALA A 592 8.74 3.21 11.79
CA ALA A 592 8.31 4.45 12.45
C ALA A 592 9.12 5.66 11.97
N ILE A 593 10.42 5.49 11.78
CA ILE A 593 11.30 6.55 11.23
C ILE A 593 10.92 6.87 9.77
N GLU A 594 10.67 5.86 8.93
CA GLU A 594 10.26 6.08 7.54
C GLU A 594 8.88 6.74 7.45
N ARG A 595 7.93 6.29 8.27
CA ARG A 595 6.62 6.98 8.41
C ARG A 595 6.81 8.45 8.80
N GLY A 596 7.71 8.74 9.74
CA GLY A 596 8.04 10.11 10.14
C GLY A 596 8.70 10.93 9.03
N ARG A 597 9.55 10.30 8.21
CA ARG A 597 10.16 10.93 7.02
C ARG A 597 9.09 11.34 6.01
N LEU A 598 8.14 10.45 5.72
CA LEU A 598 7.04 10.73 4.80
C LEU A 598 6.09 11.82 5.32
N VAL A 599 5.79 11.82 6.63
CA VAL A 599 5.03 12.92 7.27
C VAL A 599 5.80 14.25 7.15
N ALA A 600 7.12 14.24 7.34
CA ALA A 600 7.96 15.43 7.20
C ALA A 600 8.03 15.95 5.76
N ALA A 601 8.05 15.04 4.77
CA ALA A 601 8.01 15.35 3.34
C ALA A 601 6.64 15.92 2.94
N ALA A 602 5.54 15.30 3.35
CA ALA A 602 4.19 15.82 3.14
C ALA A 602 3.99 17.18 3.83
N GLY A 603 4.62 17.38 4.99
CA GLY A 603 4.60 18.63 5.76
C GLY A 603 5.50 19.74 5.21
N ASP A 604 6.33 19.44 4.22
CA ASP A 604 7.36 20.30 3.65
C ASP A 604 8.29 20.93 4.71
N CYS A 605 8.62 20.14 5.74
CA CYS A 605 9.42 20.62 6.89
C CYS A 605 10.78 21.17 6.44
N ILE A 606 11.42 20.49 5.48
CA ILE A 606 12.75 20.86 4.99
C ILE A 606 12.75 22.18 4.22
N ALA A 607 11.73 22.45 3.41
CA ALA A 607 11.65 23.71 2.68
C ALA A 607 11.51 24.89 3.63
N CYS A 608 10.67 24.77 4.67
CA CYS A 608 10.48 25.84 5.64
C CYS A 608 11.68 26.01 6.58
N HIS A 609 12.28 24.91 7.03
CA HIS A 609 13.34 24.95 8.05
C HIS A 609 14.77 24.94 7.48
N THR A 610 14.96 25.31 6.22
CA THR A 610 16.28 25.43 5.61
C THR A 610 16.45 26.79 4.94
N ALA A 611 17.37 27.62 5.46
CA ALA A 611 17.72 28.88 4.80
C ALA A 611 18.45 28.63 3.46
N PRO A 612 18.38 29.56 2.49
CA PRO A 612 19.19 29.50 1.28
C PRO A 612 20.70 29.36 1.62
N GLY A 613 21.35 28.31 1.10
CA GLY A 613 22.74 27.97 1.43
C GLY A 613 22.98 27.45 2.85
N GLY A 614 21.91 27.27 3.63
CA GLY A 614 21.93 26.76 5.00
C GLY A 614 22.02 25.23 5.09
N LYS A 615 22.13 24.73 6.33
CA LYS A 615 22.05 23.29 6.61
C LYS A 615 20.59 22.88 6.75
N ALA A 616 20.27 21.66 6.28
CA ALA A 616 18.92 21.12 6.33
C ALA A 616 18.33 21.21 7.75
N ASN A 617 17.10 21.69 7.85
CA ASN A 617 16.32 21.80 9.10
C ASN A 617 16.91 22.72 10.19
N ALA A 618 17.98 23.47 9.90
CA ALA A 618 18.66 24.34 10.86
C ALA A 618 17.96 25.71 11.07
N GLY A 619 16.85 25.96 10.39
CA GLY A 619 16.07 27.19 10.44
C GLY A 619 16.72 28.37 9.70
N GLY A 620 16.19 29.56 9.93
CA GLY A 620 16.73 30.82 9.40
C GLY A 620 16.15 31.26 8.05
N LEU A 621 15.17 30.53 7.49
CA LEU A 621 14.44 31.02 6.31
C LEU A 621 13.62 32.25 6.71
N ALA A 622 13.74 33.33 5.93
CA ALA A 622 12.95 34.54 6.09
C ALA A 622 11.63 34.39 5.34
N LEU A 623 10.52 34.47 6.05
CA LEU A 623 9.17 34.50 5.50
C LEU A 623 8.68 35.94 5.58
N ASP A 624 8.56 36.59 4.43
CA ASP A 624 8.00 37.94 4.37
C ASP A 624 6.47 37.88 4.48
N THR A 625 5.92 38.73 5.34
CA THR A 625 4.47 38.78 5.59
C THR A 625 4.01 40.24 5.60
N PRO A 626 2.71 40.51 5.38
CA PRO A 626 2.16 41.86 5.51
C PRO A 626 2.35 42.51 6.90
N PHE A 627 2.80 41.74 7.90
CA PHE A 627 3.00 42.18 9.28
C PHE A 627 4.48 42.33 9.65
N GLY A 628 5.41 42.01 8.75
CA GLY A 628 6.86 41.95 8.93
C GLY A 628 7.44 40.56 8.68
N THR A 629 8.72 40.38 8.96
CA THR A 629 9.47 39.15 8.62
C THR A 629 9.46 38.14 9.76
N ILE A 630 9.10 36.89 9.46
CA ILE A 630 9.16 35.76 10.38
C ILE A 630 10.33 34.86 9.98
N TYR A 631 11.20 34.52 10.92
CA TYR A 631 12.29 33.56 10.68
C TYR A 631 11.92 32.18 11.21
N THR A 632 12.19 31.13 10.41
CA THR A 632 11.95 29.75 10.80
C THR A 632 12.98 29.27 11.83
N THR A 633 12.58 28.30 12.67
CA THR A 633 13.39 27.85 13.82
C THR A 633 14.27 26.65 13.48
N ASN A 634 15.28 26.37 14.30
CA ASN A 634 16.08 25.15 14.17
C ASN A 634 15.30 23.96 14.75
N ILE A 635 14.97 22.96 13.94
CA ILE A 635 14.22 21.75 14.34
C ILE A 635 15.11 20.49 14.38
N THR A 636 16.42 20.65 14.27
CA THR A 636 17.37 19.52 14.43
C THR A 636 17.44 19.07 15.90
N PRO A 637 17.95 17.85 16.19
CA PRO A 637 18.10 17.38 17.57
C PRO A 637 19.27 18.01 18.33
N ASP A 638 19.75 19.17 17.90
CA ASP A 638 20.74 19.93 18.66
C ASP A 638 20.19 20.32 20.04
N ASN A 639 20.99 20.10 21.09
CA ASN A 639 20.55 20.24 22.48
C ASN A 639 20.48 21.70 22.96
N GLU A 640 21.22 22.61 22.31
CA GLU A 640 21.32 24.00 22.74
C GLU A 640 20.39 24.91 21.93
N THR A 641 20.35 24.69 20.62
CA THR A 641 19.73 25.59 19.64
C THR A 641 18.56 24.96 18.89
N GLY A 642 18.44 23.64 18.91
CA GLY A 642 17.37 22.87 18.28
C GLY A 642 16.32 22.33 19.27
N ILE A 643 15.64 21.26 18.87
CA ILE A 643 14.60 20.59 19.68
C ILE A 643 15.12 19.38 20.46
N GLY A 644 16.45 19.18 20.51
CA GLY A 644 17.07 17.97 21.08
C GLY A 644 16.64 17.61 22.50
N ARG A 645 16.32 18.63 23.29
CA ARG A 645 15.89 18.50 24.69
C ARG A 645 14.38 18.63 24.90
N TRP A 646 13.58 18.72 23.84
CA TRP A 646 12.13 18.80 23.97
C TRP A 646 11.58 17.42 24.25
N SER A 647 10.66 17.30 25.21
CA SER A 647 9.85 16.09 25.36
C SER A 647 8.89 15.92 24.19
N TYR A 648 8.44 14.69 23.93
CA TYR A 648 7.36 14.43 22.97
C TYR A 648 6.13 15.32 23.27
N THR A 649 5.76 15.47 24.54
CA THR A 649 4.63 16.33 24.95
C THR A 649 4.84 17.81 24.63
N ALA A 650 6.08 18.32 24.67
CA ALA A 650 6.38 19.69 24.27
C ALA A 650 6.34 19.86 22.75
N PHE A 651 6.83 18.87 22.00
CA PHE A 651 6.73 18.82 20.55
C PHE A 651 5.27 18.75 20.08
N GLU A 652 4.50 17.80 20.59
CA GLU A 652 3.07 17.66 20.29
C GLU A 652 2.30 18.93 20.63
N ARG A 653 2.60 19.57 21.77
CA ARG A 653 1.95 20.84 22.15
C ARG A 653 2.25 21.96 21.15
N ALA A 654 3.48 22.05 20.66
CA ALA A 654 3.82 23.02 19.62
C ALA A 654 3.04 22.73 18.33
N MET A 655 3.08 21.49 17.86
CA MET A 655 2.45 21.05 16.60
C MET A 655 0.92 21.13 16.62
N ARG A 656 0.27 20.80 17.74
CA ARG A 656 -1.19 20.76 17.85
C ARG A 656 -1.82 22.04 18.37
N GLN A 657 -1.15 22.75 19.28
CA GLN A 657 -1.76 23.87 20.01
C GLN A 657 -1.11 25.22 19.67
N GLY A 658 -0.02 25.23 18.90
CA GLY A 658 0.72 26.46 18.61
C GLY A 658 1.35 27.06 19.86
N VAL A 659 1.75 26.23 20.84
CA VAL A 659 2.39 26.69 22.08
C VAL A 659 3.78 26.09 22.18
N HIS A 660 4.79 26.96 22.12
CA HIS A 660 6.20 26.59 22.25
C HIS A 660 6.49 25.90 23.58
N GLN A 661 7.60 25.16 23.72
CA GLN A 661 7.96 24.49 24.97
C GLN A 661 7.96 25.43 26.19
N ASP A 662 8.36 26.70 26.00
CA ASP A 662 8.51 27.68 27.10
C ASP A 662 7.18 28.35 27.48
N GLY A 663 6.08 27.98 26.79
CA GLY A 663 4.74 28.45 27.08
C GLY A 663 4.29 29.67 26.27
N ARG A 664 5.16 30.26 25.44
CA ARG A 664 4.77 31.35 24.53
C ARG A 664 3.96 30.81 23.34
N GLN A 665 3.02 31.63 22.86
CA GLN A 665 2.25 31.35 21.65
C GLN A 665 3.16 31.44 20.41
N LEU A 666 2.96 30.54 19.46
CA LEU A 666 3.63 30.48 18.16
C LEU A 666 2.79 31.23 17.12
N TYR A 667 3.46 31.86 16.16
CA TYR A 667 2.77 32.51 15.04
C TYR A 667 2.22 31.46 14.08
N PRO A 668 0.99 31.62 13.55
CA PRO A 668 0.35 30.64 12.66
C PRO A 668 1.02 30.51 11.28
N ALA A 669 2.10 31.26 11.01
CA ALA A 669 3.03 30.97 9.92
C ALA A 669 3.71 29.59 10.10
N PHE A 670 3.85 29.14 11.35
CA PHE A 670 4.01 27.72 11.63
C PHE A 670 2.61 27.08 11.60
N PRO A 671 2.31 26.16 10.66
CA PRO A 671 0.93 25.74 10.36
C PRO A 671 0.37 24.73 11.37
N TYR A 672 0.49 25.01 12.67
CA TYR A 672 -0.06 24.19 13.75
C TYR A 672 -1.58 24.03 13.70
N THR A 673 -2.28 24.93 13.00
CA THR A 673 -3.72 24.82 12.73
C THR A 673 -4.05 23.64 11.81
N ALA A 674 -3.16 23.32 10.87
CA ALA A 674 -3.27 22.16 9.99
C ALA A 674 -2.67 20.91 10.66
N TYR A 675 -1.49 21.02 11.25
CA TYR A 675 -0.83 19.89 11.93
C TYR A 675 -1.62 19.34 13.12
N ALA A 676 -2.52 20.13 13.71
CA ALA A 676 -3.50 19.64 14.69
C ALA A 676 -4.32 18.45 14.17
N LYS A 677 -4.50 18.31 12.85
CA LYS A 677 -5.23 17.20 12.22
C LYS A 677 -4.46 15.89 12.16
N LEU A 678 -3.14 15.90 12.32
CA LEU A 678 -2.30 14.69 12.31
C LEU A 678 -2.76 13.68 13.37
N SER A 679 -2.67 12.39 13.04
CA SER A 679 -2.92 11.32 14.00
C SER A 679 -1.79 11.22 15.04
N ASP A 680 -2.06 10.59 16.18
CA ASP A 680 -1.05 10.44 17.23
C ASP A 680 0.14 9.58 16.75
N ALA A 681 -0.13 8.59 15.90
CA ALA A 681 0.90 7.74 15.30
C ALA A 681 1.82 8.56 14.38
N ASP A 682 1.27 9.44 13.54
CA ASP A 682 2.06 10.32 12.67
C ASP A 682 2.85 11.35 13.47
N MET A 683 2.27 11.91 14.53
CA MET A 683 2.94 12.87 15.40
C MET A 683 4.16 12.26 16.11
N GLN A 684 4.02 11.04 16.63
CA GLN A 684 5.11 10.30 17.26
C GLN A 684 6.19 9.89 16.26
N ALA A 685 5.78 9.42 15.08
CA ALA A 685 6.69 9.05 14.00
C ALA A 685 7.51 10.25 13.51
N LEU A 686 6.86 11.39 13.28
CA LEU A 686 7.51 12.65 12.90
C LEU A 686 8.54 13.09 13.94
N TYR A 687 8.18 13.07 15.23
CA TYR A 687 9.11 13.39 16.31
C TYR A 687 10.32 12.43 16.32
N GLY A 688 10.09 11.12 16.18
CA GLY A 688 11.17 10.13 16.09
C GLY A 688 12.10 10.37 14.91
N TYR A 689 11.55 10.69 13.73
CA TYR A 689 12.34 11.03 12.54
C TYR A 689 13.17 12.30 12.71
N LEU A 690 12.59 13.39 13.23
CA LEU A 690 13.34 14.64 13.48
C LEU A 690 14.47 14.41 14.49
N MET A 691 14.21 13.62 15.53
CA MET A 691 15.19 13.30 16.55
C MET A 691 16.30 12.35 16.07
N SER A 692 16.10 11.65 14.95
CA SER A 692 17.12 10.80 14.32
C SER A 692 18.02 11.54 13.32
N GLN A 693 17.72 12.80 13.00
CA GLN A 693 18.49 13.60 12.04
C GLN A 693 19.85 14.05 12.61
N PRO A 694 20.81 14.45 11.75
CA PRO A 694 22.03 15.09 12.21
C PRO A 694 21.74 16.36 13.03
N ALA A 695 22.33 16.46 14.21
CA ALA A 695 22.26 17.68 15.02
C ALA A 695 23.06 18.80 14.37
N VAL A 696 22.44 19.97 14.23
CA VAL A 696 23.10 21.17 13.69
C VAL A 696 22.92 22.30 14.68
N ARG A 697 24.03 22.78 15.24
CA ARG A 697 24.03 24.00 16.05
C ARG A 697 23.86 25.21 15.16
N ALA A 698 22.71 25.89 15.26
CA ALA A 698 22.39 27.10 14.53
C ALA A 698 21.36 27.92 15.31
N GLU A 699 21.62 29.23 15.47
CA GLU A 699 20.67 30.17 16.08
C GLU A 699 20.08 31.07 14.98
N PRO A 700 18.85 30.81 14.53
CA PRO A 700 18.18 31.66 13.55
C PRO A 700 17.98 33.09 14.05
N PRO A 701 17.92 34.08 13.14
CA PRO A 701 17.55 35.45 13.49
C PRO A 701 16.18 35.52 14.20
N LYS A 702 15.97 36.55 15.01
CA LYS A 702 14.69 36.76 15.70
C LYS A 702 13.65 37.33 14.74
N THR A 703 12.43 36.79 14.77
CA THR A 703 11.23 37.34 14.11
C THR A 703 11.06 38.84 14.38
N GLN A 704 10.83 39.62 13.32
CA GLN A 704 10.66 41.06 13.36
C GLN A 704 9.28 41.45 12.83
N LEU A 705 8.31 41.62 13.73
CA LEU A 705 6.95 42.04 13.37
C LEU A 705 6.66 43.45 13.91
N ALA A 706 5.84 44.20 13.17
CA ALA A 706 5.39 45.51 13.60
C ALA A 706 4.44 45.39 14.81
N PHE A 707 4.45 46.38 15.71
CA PHE A 707 3.44 46.47 16.77
C PHE A 707 2.05 46.70 16.14
N PRO A 708 0.97 46.02 16.59
CA PRO A 708 0.88 45.15 17.77
C PRO A 708 1.20 43.66 17.56
N PHE A 709 1.52 43.23 16.34
CA PHE A 709 1.72 41.82 15.97
C PHE A 709 2.96 41.17 16.64
N SER A 710 3.93 41.97 17.08
CA SER A 710 5.06 41.49 17.90
C SER A 710 4.67 41.07 19.33
N PHE A 711 3.49 41.46 19.83
CA PHE A 711 3.05 41.12 21.18
C PHE A 711 2.38 39.73 21.23
N ARG A 712 3.20 38.68 21.39
CA ARG A 712 2.78 37.25 21.39
C ARG A 712 1.55 36.89 22.23
N PRO A 713 1.29 37.45 23.43
CA PRO A 713 0.09 37.14 24.20
C PRO A 713 -1.24 37.33 23.46
N LEU A 714 -1.31 38.24 22.47
CA LEU A 714 -2.53 38.43 21.66
C LEU A 714 -2.92 37.18 20.86
N LEU A 715 -1.95 36.32 20.53
CA LEU A 715 -2.21 35.09 19.80
C LEU A 715 -3.04 34.08 20.59
N ALA A 716 -3.08 34.16 21.93
CA ALA A 716 -3.98 33.31 22.72
C ALA A 716 -5.45 33.62 22.40
N GLY A 717 -5.80 34.90 22.22
CA GLY A 717 -7.12 35.30 21.76
C GLY A 717 -7.36 34.93 20.30
N TRP A 718 -6.35 35.04 19.44
CA TRP A 718 -6.44 34.58 18.04
C TRP A 718 -6.71 33.07 17.96
N ASN A 719 -5.98 32.26 18.72
CA ASN A 719 -6.16 30.81 18.80
C ASN A 719 -7.57 30.44 19.28
N ALA A 720 -8.08 31.15 20.29
CA ALA A 720 -9.45 30.91 20.75
C ALA A 720 -10.54 31.19 19.71
N LEU A 721 -10.27 32.09 18.76
CA LEU A 721 -11.23 32.45 17.70
C LEU A 721 -11.09 31.60 16.44
N PHE A 722 -9.86 31.20 16.08
CA PHE A 722 -9.55 30.68 14.74
C PHE A 722 -8.86 29.31 14.73
N HIS A 723 -8.41 28.79 15.88
CA HIS A 723 -7.72 27.52 15.94
C HIS A 723 -8.61 26.39 16.45
N ASP A 724 -8.63 25.28 15.71
CA ASP A 724 -9.25 24.03 16.10
C ASP A 724 -8.18 22.97 16.31
N ALA A 725 -7.90 22.64 17.57
CA ALA A 725 -6.89 21.67 17.97
C ALA A 725 -7.36 20.20 17.84
N THR A 726 -8.57 19.95 17.33
CA THR A 726 -9.10 18.59 17.22
C THR A 726 -8.39 17.82 16.10
N PRO A 727 -7.93 16.57 16.37
CA PRO A 727 -7.42 15.69 15.33
C PRO A 727 -8.43 15.42 14.21
N PHE A 728 -7.95 14.98 13.06
CA PHE A 728 -8.80 14.61 11.94
C PHE A 728 -9.83 13.56 12.38
N THR A 729 -11.11 13.87 12.13
CA THR A 729 -12.22 12.98 12.47
C THR A 729 -12.78 12.40 11.17
N PRO A 730 -12.58 11.09 10.89
CA PRO A 730 -13.03 10.49 9.65
C PRO A 730 -14.56 10.54 9.48
N ASP A 731 -15.02 11.01 8.33
CA ASP A 731 -16.42 10.89 7.93
C ASP A 731 -16.70 9.48 7.41
N ALA A 732 -17.47 8.70 8.18
CA ALA A 732 -17.84 7.34 7.83
C ALA A 732 -18.62 7.23 6.50
N SER A 733 -19.12 8.31 5.91
CA SER A 733 -19.80 8.27 4.61
C SER A 733 -18.86 8.29 3.40
N ARG A 734 -17.56 8.52 3.61
CA ARG A 734 -16.54 8.65 2.55
C ARG A 734 -15.66 7.40 2.43
N SER A 735 -15.02 7.20 1.28
CA SER A 735 -14.08 6.09 1.04
C SER A 735 -12.76 6.30 1.78
N ALA A 736 -12.02 5.23 2.06
CA ALA A 736 -10.70 5.31 2.70
C ALA A 736 -9.72 6.19 1.91
N GLU A 737 -9.71 6.07 0.58
CA GLU A 737 -8.90 6.91 -0.30
C GLU A 737 -9.27 8.40 -0.18
N TRP A 738 -10.56 8.73 -0.19
CA TRP A 738 -11.01 10.10 -0.01
C TRP A 738 -10.63 10.65 1.38
N LEU A 739 -10.79 9.83 2.42
CA LEU A 739 -10.40 10.17 3.80
C LEU A 739 -8.90 10.38 3.93
N ARG A 740 -8.08 9.57 3.26
CA ARG A 740 -6.62 9.74 3.17
C ARG A 740 -6.27 11.06 2.49
N GLY A 741 -6.91 11.36 1.37
CA GLY A 741 -6.72 12.63 0.66
C GLY A 741 -7.11 13.83 1.50
N ALA A 742 -8.28 13.77 2.15
CA ALA A 742 -8.77 14.80 3.06
C ALA A 742 -7.79 15.03 4.23
N TYR A 743 -7.29 13.94 4.81
CA TYR A 743 -6.31 13.96 5.89
C TYR A 743 -4.99 14.61 5.48
N LEU A 744 -4.46 14.24 4.31
CA LEU A 744 -3.21 14.81 3.79
C LEU A 744 -3.37 16.28 3.43
N VAL A 745 -4.45 16.67 2.75
CA VAL A 745 -4.69 18.06 2.33
C VAL A 745 -4.98 19.00 3.50
N GLN A 746 -5.77 18.54 4.49
CA GLN A 746 -6.12 19.34 5.68
C GLN A 746 -5.05 19.31 6.77
N GLY A 747 -4.25 18.25 6.81
CA GLY A 747 -3.26 17.98 7.84
C GLY A 747 -1.84 18.29 7.36
N ALA A 748 -1.07 17.24 7.07
CA ALA A 748 0.35 17.34 6.75
C ALA A 748 0.61 18.33 5.60
N GLY A 749 -0.08 18.18 4.46
CA GLY A 749 0.11 19.01 3.26
C GLY A 749 -0.42 20.44 3.37
N HIS A 750 -1.16 20.77 4.44
CA HIS A 750 -1.61 22.13 4.80
C HIS A 750 -2.07 23.02 3.63
N CYS A 751 -2.70 22.45 2.59
CA CYS A 751 -2.85 23.15 1.31
C CYS A 751 -3.69 24.44 1.43
N ALA A 752 -4.58 24.50 2.42
CA ALA A 752 -5.36 25.69 2.74
C ALA A 752 -4.51 26.90 3.15
N ALA A 753 -3.29 26.67 3.65
CA ALA A 753 -2.34 27.72 4.00
C ALA A 753 -1.95 28.59 2.80
N CYS A 754 -1.91 28.04 1.58
CA CYS A 754 -1.64 28.84 0.37
C CYS A 754 -2.90 29.06 -0.46
N HIS A 755 -3.79 28.07 -0.50
CA HIS A 755 -4.93 28.04 -1.43
C HIS A 755 -6.26 28.50 -0.83
N SER A 756 -6.28 29.05 0.38
CA SER A 756 -7.49 29.68 0.95
C SER A 756 -7.29 31.18 1.20
N PRO A 757 -8.32 32.02 0.96
CA PRO A 757 -8.22 33.45 1.21
C PRO A 757 -8.21 33.70 2.72
N ARG A 758 -7.45 34.71 3.16
CA ARG A 758 -7.37 35.09 4.57
C ARG A 758 -8.30 36.26 4.92
N ASN A 759 -8.70 36.35 6.18
CA ASN A 759 -9.41 37.49 6.73
C ASN A 759 -8.44 38.61 7.16
N ARG A 760 -8.96 39.76 7.60
CA ARG A 760 -8.12 40.93 8.00
C ARG A 760 -7.20 40.67 9.20
N LEU A 761 -7.44 39.58 9.95
CA LEU A 761 -6.63 39.14 11.09
C LEU A 761 -5.67 38.00 10.72
N GLY A 762 -5.52 37.71 9.41
CA GLY A 762 -4.60 36.70 8.90
C GLY A 762 -5.08 35.25 9.01
N ALA A 763 -6.30 35.00 9.48
CA ALA A 763 -6.85 33.64 9.56
C ALA A 763 -7.49 33.19 8.24
N GLU A 764 -7.33 31.91 7.91
CA GLU A 764 -7.94 31.26 6.73
C GLU A 764 -9.48 31.34 6.80
N LYS A 765 -10.12 31.65 5.68
CA LYS A 765 -11.57 31.60 5.57
C LYS A 765 -12.03 30.16 5.32
N THR A 766 -13.02 29.72 6.09
CA THR A 766 -13.60 28.37 6.00
C THR A 766 -14.90 28.35 5.19
N GLY A 767 -15.55 27.18 5.10
CA GLY A 767 -16.83 27.03 4.40
C GLY A 767 -16.67 27.16 2.88
N VAL A 768 -17.50 27.98 2.24
CA VAL A 768 -17.47 28.19 0.77
C VAL A 768 -16.16 28.80 0.25
N HIS A 769 -15.34 29.37 1.14
CA HIS A 769 -14.04 29.95 0.80
C HIS A 769 -12.88 28.98 1.01
N TYR A 770 -13.11 27.82 1.61
CA TYR A 770 -12.08 26.82 1.80
C TYR A 770 -11.55 26.37 0.43
N LEU A 771 -10.23 26.47 0.25
CA LEU A 771 -9.51 26.16 -0.98
C LEU A 771 -9.98 26.96 -2.22
N ALA A 772 -10.53 28.15 -2.02
CA ALA A 772 -11.05 29.02 -3.09
C ALA A 772 -9.98 29.90 -3.77
N GLY A 773 -8.70 29.63 -3.55
CA GLY A 773 -7.56 30.41 -4.02
C GLY A 773 -6.98 31.28 -2.91
N GLY A 774 -5.75 31.74 -3.08
CA GLY A 774 -5.06 32.53 -2.06
C GLY A 774 -3.80 33.19 -2.59
N GLU A 775 -2.94 33.62 -1.69
CA GLU A 775 -1.64 34.24 -2.01
C GLU A 775 -0.57 33.67 -1.05
N ALA A 776 0.62 33.42 -1.60
CA ALA A 776 1.78 32.94 -0.84
C ALA A 776 3.06 33.53 -1.46
N GLU A 777 3.92 34.15 -0.65
CA GLU A 777 5.22 34.70 -1.09
C GLU A 777 5.13 35.65 -2.31
N GLY A 778 4.04 36.42 -2.41
CA GLY A 778 3.80 37.31 -3.55
C GLY A 778 3.36 36.61 -4.85
N TRP A 779 3.00 35.32 -4.78
CA TRP A 779 2.38 34.55 -5.84
C TRP A 779 0.89 34.36 -5.58
N THR A 780 0.07 34.40 -6.63
CA THR A 780 -1.34 34.05 -6.55
C THR A 780 -1.51 32.54 -6.66
N ALA A 781 -2.04 31.91 -5.61
CA ALA A 781 -2.34 30.49 -5.55
C ALA A 781 -3.74 30.21 -6.15
N PRO A 782 -3.87 29.28 -7.11
CA PRO A 782 -5.14 28.98 -7.77
C PRO A 782 -6.16 28.33 -6.82
N ALA A 783 -7.45 28.41 -7.16
CA ALA A 783 -8.50 27.74 -6.39
C ALA A 783 -8.46 26.22 -6.59
N LEU A 784 -8.21 25.46 -5.52
CA LEU A 784 -8.22 23.98 -5.59
C LEU A 784 -9.65 23.41 -5.56
N ASN A 785 -10.63 24.16 -5.04
CA ASN A 785 -12.03 23.74 -5.05
C ASN A 785 -12.75 23.97 -6.40
N GLN A 786 -12.03 24.40 -7.43
CA GLN A 786 -12.54 24.63 -8.80
C GLN A 786 -11.77 23.85 -9.87
N LEU A 787 -10.91 22.91 -9.47
CA LEU A 787 -10.06 22.15 -10.41
C LEU A 787 -10.90 21.35 -11.42
N ALA A 788 -12.05 20.81 -11.00
CA ALA A 788 -12.96 20.07 -11.87
C ALA A 788 -13.91 20.95 -12.71
N ALA A 789 -13.74 22.28 -12.72
CA ALA A 789 -14.68 23.23 -13.32
C ALA A 789 -14.11 23.98 -14.54
N GLY A 790 -15.00 24.43 -15.43
CA GLY A 790 -14.67 25.32 -16.54
C GLY A 790 -14.08 24.65 -17.78
N SER A 791 -13.71 25.45 -18.78
CA SER A 791 -13.21 24.96 -20.08
C SER A 791 -11.82 24.31 -20.03
N ARG A 792 -11.15 24.38 -18.87
CA ARG A 792 -9.84 23.76 -18.58
C ARG A 792 -9.88 23.00 -17.25
N ALA A 793 -10.92 22.19 -17.06
CA ALA A 793 -10.99 21.29 -15.91
C ALA A 793 -9.82 20.30 -15.93
N TRP A 794 -9.30 20.01 -14.74
CA TRP A 794 -8.30 18.98 -14.47
C TRP A 794 -8.95 17.61 -14.45
N THR A 795 -8.31 16.63 -15.08
CA THR A 795 -8.59 15.22 -14.84
C THR A 795 -7.80 14.68 -13.64
N GLY A 796 -8.23 13.55 -13.09
CA GLY A 796 -7.50 12.86 -12.03
C GLY A 796 -6.06 12.55 -12.43
N GLU A 797 -5.86 11.98 -13.61
CA GLU A 797 -4.52 11.62 -14.08
C GLU A 797 -3.64 12.85 -14.32
N GLU A 798 -4.16 13.93 -14.93
CA GLU A 798 -3.38 15.16 -15.12
C GLU A 798 -2.97 15.81 -13.80
N LEU A 799 -3.85 15.82 -12.79
CA LEU A 799 -3.53 16.39 -11.48
C LEU A 799 -2.53 15.51 -10.73
N PHE A 800 -2.71 14.19 -10.78
CA PHE A 800 -1.75 13.23 -10.23
C PHE A 800 -0.34 13.43 -10.83
N GLN A 801 -0.25 13.45 -12.16
CA GLN A 801 1.02 13.66 -12.87
C GLN A 801 1.65 15.01 -12.50
N TYR A 802 0.86 16.08 -12.42
CA TYR A 802 1.35 17.39 -12.00
C TYR A 802 1.86 17.39 -10.56
N LEU A 803 1.13 16.78 -9.62
CA LEU A 803 1.55 16.69 -8.21
C LEU A 803 2.79 15.80 -8.02
N ARG A 804 2.99 14.82 -8.91
CA ARG A 804 4.15 13.93 -8.89
C ARG A 804 5.40 14.53 -9.53
N THR A 805 5.24 15.19 -10.67
CA THR A 805 6.37 15.58 -11.54
C THR A 805 6.58 17.09 -11.64
N GLY A 806 5.58 17.88 -11.22
CA GLY A 806 5.57 19.32 -11.38
C GLY A 806 5.18 19.77 -12.79
N TYR A 807 4.69 18.88 -13.65
CA TYR A 807 4.32 19.22 -15.02
C TYR A 807 3.01 18.58 -15.46
N SER A 808 2.24 19.34 -16.24
CA SER A 808 1.13 18.83 -17.04
C SER A 808 1.15 19.50 -18.42
N PRO A 809 0.98 18.73 -19.52
CA PRO A 809 0.95 19.29 -20.87
C PRO A 809 -0.09 20.41 -21.05
N ARG A 810 -1.21 20.31 -20.32
CA ARG A 810 -2.33 21.24 -20.42
C ARG A 810 -2.31 22.38 -19.40
N HIS A 811 -1.51 22.28 -18.35
CA HIS A 811 -1.51 23.25 -17.25
C HIS A 811 -0.17 23.94 -17.02
N GLY A 812 0.92 23.42 -17.59
CA GLY A 812 2.26 24.00 -17.51
C GLY A 812 3.13 23.36 -16.43
N VAL A 813 4.14 24.11 -15.99
CA VAL A 813 5.15 23.68 -15.02
C VAL A 813 4.92 24.39 -13.68
N ALA A 814 5.12 23.68 -12.57
CA ALA A 814 5.12 24.24 -11.23
C ALA A 814 6.28 25.23 -11.06
N ALA A 815 5.99 26.42 -10.54
CA ALA A 815 6.95 27.49 -10.33
C ALA A 815 6.75 28.16 -8.97
N GLY A 816 7.75 28.92 -8.54
CA GLY A 816 7.72 29.65 -7.27
C GLY A 816 7.52 28.71 -6.07
N PRO A 817 6.64 29.06 -5.11
CA PRO A 817 6.47 28.31 -3.86
C PRO A 817 5.88 26.91 -4.08
N MET A 818 5.28 26.62 -5.24
CA MET A 818 4.75 25.28 -5.52
C MET A 818 5.85 24.27 -5.88
N ALA A 819 7.00 24.71 -6.41
CA ALA A 819 8.08 23.79 -6.81
C ALA A 819 8.62 22.91 -5.66
N PRO A 820 8.98 23.46 -4.47
CA PRO A 820 9.39 22.63 -3.33
C PRO A 820 8.26 21.75 -2.79
N VAL A 821 7.00 22.22 -2.83
CA VAL A 821 5.84 21.40 -2.45
C VAL A 821 5.73 20.15 -3.34
N ILE A 822 5.95 20.29 -4.66
CA ILE A 822 5.99 19.13 -5.56
C ILE A 822 7.13 18.18 -5.20
N GLN A 823 8.32 18.67 -4.83
CA GLN A 823 9.44 17.82 -4.41
C GLN A 823 9.06 17.00 -3.16
N GLY A 824 8.40 17.62 -2.17
CA GLY A 824 7.91 16.91 -0.99
C GLY A 824 6.82 15.89 -1.31
N LEU A 825 5.91 16.20 -2.23
CA LEU A 825 4.85 15.28 -2.68
C LEU A 825 5.38 14.12 -3.52
N ALA A 826 6.47 14.33 -4.28
CA ALA A 826 7.10 13.29 -5.10
C ALA A 826 7.75 12.18 -4.25
N GLU A 827 8.09 12.47 -2.99
CA GLU A 827 8.59 11.49 -2.02
C GLU A 827 7.50 10.58 -1.44
N LEU A 828 6.22 10.93 -1.64
CA LEU A 828 5.09 10.18 -1.09
C LEU A 828 4.73 8.96 -1.94
N PRO A 829 4.16 7.90 -1.34
CA PRO A 829 3.60 6.78 -2.08
C PRO A 829 2.58 7.20 -3.13
N ASP A 830 2.48 6.42 -4.21
CA ASP A 830 1.56 6.70 -5.30
C ASP A 830 0.11 6.80 -4.87
N SER A 831 -0.29 5.91 -3.97
CA SER A 831 -1.61 5.90 -3.35
C SER A 831 -1.94 7.21 -2.65
N ASP A 832 -0.97 7.90 -2.06
CA ASP A 832 -1.18 9.13 -1.31
C ASP A 832 -1.42 10.32 -2.22
N VAL A 833 -0.66 10.44 -3.32
CA VAL A 833 -0.86 11.50 -4.32
C VAL A 833 -2.17 11.29 -5.09
N ARG A 834 -2.54 10.03 -5.37
CA ARG A 834 -3.87 9.70 -5.92
C ARG A 834 -4.98 10.05 -4.94
N ALA A 835 -4.82 9.74 -3.65
CA ALA A 835 -5.78 10.12 -2.62
C ALA A 835 -5.98 11.64 -2.53
N ILE A 836 -4.89 12.43 -2.54
CA ILE A 836 -4.97 13.91 -2.60
C ILE A 836 -5.79 14.36 -3.81
N THR A 837 -5.50 13.79 -4.97
CA THR A 837 -6.20 14.08 -6.23
C THR A 837 -7.69 13.78 -6.12
N THR A 838 -8.05 12.59 -5.61
CA THR A 838 -9.42 12.13 -5.41
C THR A 838 -10.19 13.06 -4.48
N TYR A 839 -9.57 13.52 -3.40
CA TYR A 839 -10.20 14.49 -2.49
C TYR A 839 -10.41 15.85 -3.15
N LEU A 840 -9.38 16.41 -3.81
CA LEU A 840 -9.43 17.76 -4.40
C LEU A 840 -10.47 17.86 -5.53
N LEU A 841 -10.61 16.82 -6.37
CA LEU A 841 -11.57 16.81 -7.47
C LEU A 841 -13.02 16.60 -7.03
N ASP A 842 -13.25 16.02 -5.84
CA ASP A 842 -14.58 15.83 -5.25
C ASP A 842 -15.04 17.04 -4.40
N LEU A 843 -14.18 18.05 -4.21
CA LEU A 843 -14.56 19.23 -3.40
C LEU A 843 -15.81 19.92 -3.98
N PRO A 844 -16.76 20.32 -3.12
CA PRO A 844 -17.91 21.10 -3.54
C PRO A 844 -17.42 22.36 -4.24
N GLN A 845 -17.76 22.50 -5.52
CA GLN A 845 -17.42 23.70 -6.25
C GLN A 845 -18.12 24.87 -5.58
N ALA A 846 -17.33 25.81 -5.04
CA ALA A 846 -17.88 27.07 -4.62
C ALA A 846 -18.60 27.65 -5.83
N ALA A 847 -19.90 27.94 -5.69
CA ALA A 847 -20.67 28.63 -6.71
C ALA A 847 -20.10 30.05 -6.87
N GLY A 848 -19.00 30.15 -7.61
CA GLY A 848 -18.27 31.36 -7.92
C GLY A 848 -18.92 32.05 -9.09
N SER A 849 -19.90 32.91 -8.77
CA SER A 849 -20.20 34.15 -9.48
C SER A 849 -20.28 34.06 -11.01
N ALA A 850 -21.43 33.62 -11.51
CA ALA A 850 -21.96 34.22 -12.72
C ALA A 850 -22.07 35.74 -12.49
N GLY A 851 -21.23 36.50 -13.18
CA GLY A 851 -21.31 37.96 -13.28
C GLY A 851 -20.95 38.70 -11.99
N ALA A 852 -19.66 39.01 -11.82
CA ALA A 852 -19.35 40.35 -11.31
C ALA A 852 -20.06 41.33 -12.26
N LYS A 853 -21.15 41.94 -11.77
CA LYS A 853 -21.88 42.97 -12.50
C LYS A 853 -20.86 43.95 -13.06
N ALA A 854 -20.79 44.01 -14.39
CA ALA A 854 -20.10 45.06 -15.09
C ALA A 854 -20.60 46.39 -14.53
N ALA A 855 -19.77 47.05 -13.74
CA ALA A 855 -19.96 48.46 -13.46
C ALA A 855 -19.75 49.16 -14.80
N GLU A 856 -20.83 49.71 -15.35
CA GLU A 856 -20.84 50.51 -16.57
C GLU A 856 -19.82 51.64 -16.44
N ALA A 857 -18.66 51.46 -17.08
CA ALA A 857 -17.71 52.54 -17.29
C ALA A 857 -18.24 53.38 -18.47
N SER A 858 -18.63 54.62 -18.17
CA SER A 858 -19.00 55.62 -19.18
C SER A 858 -17.83 55.86 -20.15
N PRO A 859 -18.09 55.98 -21.46
CA PRO A 859 -17.03 56.13 -22.45
C PRO A 859 -16.47 57.55 -22.46
N VAL A 860 -15.16 57.67 -22.22
CA VAL A 860 -14.38 58.87 -22.58
C VAL A 860 -13.87 58.68 -24.02
N PRO A 861 -14.16 59.60 -24.97
CA PRO A 861 -13.66 59.46 -26.33
C PRO A 861 -12.22 60.02 -26.42
N ALA A 862 -11.27 59.17 -26.85
CA ALA A 862 -9.94 59.57 -27.29
C ALA A 862 -9.66 59.02 -28.69
N PRO A 863 -8.87 59.72 -29.53
CA PRO A 863 -8.85 59.53 -30.98
C PRO A 863 -8.25 58.17 -31.40
N ILE A 864 -9.04 57.42 -32.18
CA ILE A 864 -8.88 55.98 -32.49
C ILE A 864 -7.61 55.68 -33.34
N ALA A 865 -7.11 56.63 -34.13
CA ALA A 865 -6.01 56.38 -35.07
C ALA A 865 -4.62 56.27 -34.40
N ALA A 866 -4.31 57.12 -33.41
CA ALA A 866 -3.04 57.08 -32.70
C ALA A 866 -2.93 55.84 -31.77
N THR A 867 -4.07 55.39 -31.24
CA THR A 867 -4.18 54.21 -30.39
C THR A 867 -3.92 52.92 -31.17
N ILE A 868 -4.44 52.80 -32.40
CA ILE A 868 -4.21 51.61 -33.25
C ILE A 868 -2.73 51.49 -33.64
N GLN A 869 -2.08 52.58 -34.02
CA GLN A 869 -0.66 52.57 -34.40
C GLN A 869 0.26 52.29 -33.19
N SER A 870 -0.09 52.85 -32.03
CA SER A 870 0.56 52.52 -30.74
C SER A 870 0.41 51.04 -30.39
N LEU A 871 -0.79 50.46 -30.53
CA LEU A 871 -1.04 49.05 -30.23
C LEU A 871 -0.33 48.10 -31.21
N GLN A 872 -0.30 48.42 -32.49
CA GLN A 872 0.47 47.69 -33.50
C GLN A 872 1.98 47.76 -33.22
N GLY A 873 2.49 48.94 -32.82
CA GLY A 873 3.89 49.11 -32.43
C GLY A 873 4.27 48.30 -31.18
N ARG A 874 3.40 48.24 -30.17
CA ARG A 874 3.60 47.41 -28.96
C ARG A 874 3.60 45.91 -29.29
N ARG A 875 2.67 45.44 -30.15
CA ARG A 875 2.67 44.06 -30.64
C ARG A 875 3.98 43.69 -31.33
N ALA A 876 4.45 44.54 -32.25
CA ALA A 876 5.69 44.29 -32.98
C ALA A 876 6.92 44.26 -32.07
N ASN A 877 6.95 45.10 -31.03
CA ASN A 877 8.01 45.07 -30.02
C ASN A 877 7.98 43.79 -29.19
N GLY A 878 6.80 43.41 -28.66
CA GLY A 878 6.63 42.18 -27.88
C GLY A 878 7.01 40.93 -28.67
N GLU A 879 6.59 40.87 -29.94
CA GLU A 879 6.99 39.80 -30.87
C GLU A 879 8.50 39.73 -31.04
N ARG A 880 9.16 40.87 -31.28
CA ARG A 880 10.61 40.92 -31.45
C ARG A 880 11.35 40.47 -30.19
N VAL A 881 10.87 40.85 -28.99
CA VAL A 881 11.44 40.35 -27.73
C VAL A 881 11.27 38.84 -27.64
N TYR A 882 10.07 38.33 -27.89
CA TYR A 882 9.76 36.90 -27.85
C TYR A 882 10.64 36.09 -28.82
N GLN A 883 10.78 36.52 -30.08
CA GLN A 883 11.58 35.81 -31.09
C GLN A 883 13.07 35.74 -30.72
N ASN A 884 13.61 36.75 -30.06
CA ASN A 884 15.03 36.80 -29.71
C ASN A 884 15.35 36.13 -28.36
N ALA A 885 14.43 36.19 -27.38
CA ALA A 885 14.71 35.75 -26.02
C ALA A 885 13.98 34.47 -25.60
N CYS A 886 12.80 34.19 -26.16
CA CYS A 886 11.89 33.15 -25.64
C CYS A 886 11.64 32.02 -26.65
N ALA A 887 11.62 32.32 -27.95
CA ALA A 887 11.13 31.41 -28.98
C ALA A 887 11.93 30.10 -29.06
N VAL A 888 13.25 30.12 -28.84
CA VAL A 888 14.10 28.91 -28.89
C VAL A 888 13.63 27.81 -27.92
N CYS A 889 13.04 28.20 -26.78
CA CYS A 889 12.54 27.27 -25.77
C CYS A 889 11.01 27.06 -25.86
N HIS A 890 10.25 28.07 -26.28
CA HIS A 890 8.78 28.06 -26.21
C HIS A 890 8.06 27.92 -27.56
N GLU A 891 8.71 28.18 -28.70
CA GLU A 891 8.07 28.06 -30.01
C GLU A 891 8.04 26.59 -30.46
N ALA A 892 6.85 26.14 -30.85
CA ALA A 892 6.63 24.77 -31.32
C ALA A 892 7.54 24.44 -32.53
N GLY A 893 8.31 23.35 -32.41
CA GLY A 893 9.20 22.90 -33.49
C GLY A 893 10.53 23.65 -33.62
N SER A 894 10.89 24.53 -32.67
CA SER A 894 12.17 25.25 -32.65
C SER A 894 13.11 24.75 -31.55
N GLY A 895 14.43 24.85 -31.77
CA GLY A 895 15.50 24.54 -30.80
C GLY A 895 15.65 23.04 -30.43
N PRO A 896 16.83 22.59 -29.98
CA PRO A 896 17.00 21.23 -29.48
C PRO A 896 16.18 20.99 -28.19
N THR A 897 15.77 19.75 -27.91
CA THR A 897 15.10 19.34 -26.64
C THR A 897 16.06 19.20 -25.46
N LEU A 898 17.29 19.72 -25.59
CA LEU A 898 18.37 19.57 -24.61
C LEU A 898 18.18 20.36 -23.30
N PHE A 899 17.11 21.16 -23.19
CA PHE A 899 16.87 22.08 -22.06
C PHE A 899 15.62 21.73 -21.23
N GLY A 900 15.18 20.47 -21.25
CA GLY A 900 14.01 19.99 -20.49
C GLY A 900 12.69 20.04 -21.26
N VAL A 901 11.57 20.09 -20.53
CA VAL A 901 10.23 20.10 -21.13
C VAL A 901 9.95 21.43 -21.84
N LYS A 902 9.16 21.40 -22.91
CA LYS A 902 8.72 22.60 -23.64
C LYS A 902 7.22 22.84 -23.37
N PRO A 903 6.85 23.67 -22.39
CA PRO A 903 5.45 23.89 -22.06
C PRO A 903 4.74 24.58 -23.22
N GLN A 904 3.58 24.07 -23.61
CA GLN A 904 2.77 24.72 -24.64
C GLN A 904 2.16 26.01 -24.06
N LEU A 905 2.61 27.18 -24.54
CA LEU A 905 2.16 28.48 -24.02
C LEU A 905 0.65 28.70 -24.21
N ASN A 906 0.05 28.15 -25.27
CA ASN A 906 -1.41 28.22 -25.48
C ASN A 906 -2.23 27.50 -24.39
N ALA A 907 -1.66 26.48 -23.76
CA ALA A 907 -2.29 25.69 -22.72
C ALA A 907 -1.96 26.21 -21.31
N ASN A 908 -0.86 26.95 -21.15
CA ASN A 908 -0.41 27.46 -19.86
C ASN A 908 -1.47 28.33 -19.16
N THR A 909 -1.88 27.94 -17.95
CA THR A 909 -2.97 28.58 -17.20
C THR A 909 -2.68 30.03 -16.80
N ASN A 910 -1.41 30.42 -16.61
CA ASN A 910 -1.04 31.80 -16.26
C ASN A 910 -1.38 32.80 -17.37
N LEU A 911 -1.31 32.39 -18.64
CA LEU A 911 -1.70 33.26 -19.77
C LEU A 911 -3.21 33.50 -19.83
N HIS A 912 -4.01 32.60 -19.26
CA HIS A 912 -5.47 32.67 -19.21
C HIS A 912 -6.01 33.22 -17.89
N ALA A 913 -5.14 33.50 -16.92
CA ALA A 913 -5.49 34.02 -15.61
C ALA A 913 -6.10 35.43 -15.68
N ALA A 914 -6.85 35.80 -14.64
CA ALA A 914 -7.47 37.12 -14.54
C ALA A 914 -6.42 38.24 -14.40
N THR A 915 -5.28 37.95 -13.77
CA THR A 915 -4.17 38.87 -13.51
C THR A 915 -2.86 38.35 -14.12
N PRO A 916 -1.91 39.25 -14.51
CA PRO A 916 -0.65 38.86 -15.13
C PRO A 916 0.49 38.56 -14.14
N ASP A 917 0.24 38.66 -12.84
CA ASP A 917 1.22 38.65 -11.76
C ASP A 917 2.12 37.41 -11.78
N ASN A 918 1.56 36.19 -11.77
CA ASN A 918 2.37 34.96 -11.82
C ASN A 918 3.19 34.85 -13.11
N LEU A 919 2.64 35.27 -14.26
CA LEU A 919 3.38 35.29 -15.53
C LEU A 919 4.55 36.27 -15.48
N ILE A 920 4.34 37.46 -14.93
CA ILE A 920 5.38 38.48 -14.75
C ILE A 920 6.46 37.96 -13.80
N GLN A 921 6.09 37.34 -12.67
CA GLN A 921 7.02 36.74 -11.72
C GLN A 921 7.93 35.69 -12.39
N VAL A 922 7.37 34.81 -13.22
CA VAL A 922 8.13 33.81 -13.99
C VAL A 922 9.08 34.48 -14.99
N ILE A 923 8.66 35.54 -15.69
CA ILE A 923 9.52 36.25 -16.65
C ILE A 923 10.65 37.01 -15.92
N LEU A 924 10.35 37.67 -14.80
CA LEU A 924 11.34 38.44 -14.05
C LEU A 924 12.39 37.53 -13.42
N ASN A 925 11.96 36.48 -12.72
CA ASN A 925 12.83 35.66 -11.87
C ASN A 925 13.30 34.37 -12.54
N GLY A 926 12.59 33.90 -13.57
CA GLY A 926 12.83 32.60 -14.17
C GLY A 926 12.35 31.43 -13.30
N ILE A 927 12.75 30.23 -13.69
CA ILE A 927 12.56 28.98 -12.92
C ILE A 927 13.95 28.37 -12.76
N GLN A 928 14.67 28.83 -11.72
CA GLN A 928 16.04 28.39 -11.46
C GLN A 928 16.13 27.12 -10.61
N ASN A 929 15.08 26.80 -9.85
CA ASN A 929 14.98 25.57 -9.06
C ASN A 929 13.67 24.88 -9.46
N PRO A 930 13.63 24.13 -10.58
CA PRO A 930 12.43 23.41 -10.99
C PRO A 930 12.10 22.30 -9.99
N ALA A 931 10.84 21.86 -9.99
CA ALA A 931 10.39 20.75 -9.14
C ALA A 931 11.12 19.43 -9.44
N ASN A 932 11.55 19.24 -10.69
CA ASN A 932 12.36 18.12 -11.17
C ASN A 932 13.39 18.68 -12.18
N ASP A 933 14.64 18.23 -12.09
CA ASP A 933 15.73 18.64 -12.99
C ASP A 933 15.41 18.37 -14.48
N GLU A 934 14.61 17.34 -14.77
CA GLU A 934 14.16 17.01 -16.14
C GLU A 934 13.28 18.10 -16.77
N LEU A 935 12.67 18.97 -15.95
CA LEU A 935 11.85 20.08 -16.45
C LEU A 935 12.71 21.17 -17.10
N GLY A 936 13.99 21.24 -16.76
CA GLY A 936 14.92 22.25 -17.24
C GLY A 936 14.75 23.61 -16.59
N TYR A 937 15.76 24.46 -16.80
CA TYR A 937 15.83 25.79 -16.18
C TYR A 937 15.32 26.88 -17.13
N MET A 938 14.59 27.85 -16.58
CA MET A 938 14.20 29.07 -17.29
C MET A 938 14.97 30.27 -16.72
N PRO A 939 15.71 31.03 -17.54
CA PRO A 939 16.40 32.22 -17.06
C PRO A 939 15.42 33.34 -16.67
N GLY A 940 15.80 34.15 -15.69
CA GLY A 940 15.08 35.37 -15.34
C GLY A 940 15.54 36.56 -16.19
N PHE A 941 14.61 37.44 -16.53
CA PHE A 941 14.86 38.60 -17.40
C PHE A 941 14.80 39.94 -16.67
N LYS A 942 14.70 39.96 -15.34
CA LYS A 942 14.66 41.21 -14.56
C LYS A 942 15.82 42.15 -14.91
N ASP A 943 17.04 41.64 -15.04
CA ASP A 943 18.22 42.49 -15.28
C ASP A 943 18.47 42.77 -16.77
N SER A 944 17.71 42.14 -17.66
CA SER A 944 17.93 42.19 -19.12
C SER A 944 16.87 42.95 -19.90
N LEU A 945 15.65 43.05 -19.37
CA LEU A 945 14.53 43.76 -19.99
C LEU A 945 14.03 44.86 -19.06
N ASP A 946 13.58 45.99 -19.60
CA ASP A 946 12.89 47.03 -18.83
C ASP A 946 11.37 46.76 -18.69
N ASP A 947 10.68 47.54 -17.85
CA ASP A 947 9.24 47.38 -17.59
C ASP A 947 8.37 47.51 -18.84
N ARG A 948 8.80 48.33 -19.80
CA ARG A 948 8.06 48.56 -21.04
C ARG A 948 8.22 47.37 -21.97
N GLN A 949 9.42 46.82 -22.09
CA GLN A 949 9.71 45.64 -22.89
C GLN A 949 8.96 44.42 -22.34
N ILE A 950 8.90 44.25 -21.02
CA ILE A 950 8.13 43.18 -20.39
C ILE A 950 6.63 43.38 -20.60
N ALA A 951 6.11 44.61 -20.48
CA ALA A 951 4.70 44.89 -20.74
C ALA A 951 4.31 44.59 -22.20
N ASP A 952 5.15 44.98 -23.17
CA ASP A 952 4.95 44.68 -24.60
C ASP A 952 4.99 43.15 -24.85
N LEU A 953 5.94 42.42 -24.21
CA LEU A 953 6.05 40.96 -24.30
C LEU A 953 4.82 40.25 -23.71
N VAL A 954 4.42 40.58 -22.49
CA VAL A 954 3.26 39.98 -21.79
C VAL A 954 1.97 40.21 -22.58
N GLY A 955 1.80 41.41 -23.14
CA GLY A 955 0.68 41.75 -24.01
C GLY A 955 0.65 40.89 -25.28
N TYR A 956 1.81 40.75 -25.96
CA TYR A 956 1.94 39.89 -27.14
C TYR A 956 1.62 38.42 -26.82
N LEU A 957 2.16 37.89 -25.72
CA LEU A 957 1.96 36.49 -25.31
C LEU A 957 0.48 36.20 -25.06
N ARG A 958 -0.22 37.05 -24.31
CA ARG A 958 -1.65 36.86 -24.02
C ARG A 958 -2.49 36.89 -25.28
N GLU A 959 -2.21 37.81 -26.18
CA GLU A 959 -2.96 37.88 -27.43
C GLU A 959 -2.75 36.66 -28.32
N ARG A 960 -1.49 36.24 -28.52
CA ARG A 960 -1.14 35.11 -29.39
C ARG A 960 -1.63 33.78 -28.81
N HIS A 961 -1.48 33.59 -27.50
CA HIS A 961 -1.68 32.29 -26.85
C HIS A 961 -2.99 32.20 -26.05
N ALA A 962 -3.68 33.31 -25.82
CA ALA A 962 -4.99 33.38 -25.19
C ALA A 962 -5.96 34.34 -25.94
N PRO A 963 -6.21 34.12 -27.25
CA PRO A 963 -6.97 35.06 -28.10
C PRO A 963 -8.43 35.29 -27.67
N GLY A 964 -8.98 34.46 -26.77
CA GLY A 964 -10.30 34.62 -26.18
C GLY A 964 -10.33 35.41 -24.86
N LYS A 965 -9.24 36.07 -24.47
CA LYS A 965 -9.12 36.86 -23.24
C LYS A 965 -8.79 38.32 -23.55
N ASP A 966 -9.43 39.24 -22.82
CA ASP A 966 -9.13 40.67 -22.91
C ASP A 966 -7.72 40.98 -22.41
N ALA A 967 -7.08 42.03 -22.94
CA ALA A 967 -5.80 42.51 -22.47
C ALA A 967 -5.86 42.89 -20.97
N TRP A 968 -4.77 42.63 -20.24
CA TRP A 968 -4.70 43.02 -18.83
C TRP A 968 -4.54 44.54 -18.68
N PRO A 969 -5.24 45.18 -17.72
CA PRO A 969 -5.03 46.58 -17.39
C PRO A 969 -3.72 46.78 -16.60
N ASP A 970 -3.14 47.98 -16.70
CA ASP A 970 -2.05 48.49 -15.84
C ASP A 970 -0.81 47.60 -15.64
N THR A 971 -0.45 46.80 -16.65
CA THR A 971 0.66 45.82 -16.57
C THR A 971 1.99 46.45 -16.15
N THR A 972 2.33 47.64 -16.64
CA THR A 972 3.60 48.33 -16.31
C THR A 972 3.72 48.63 -14.81
N ASN A 973 2.65 49.11 -14.16
CA ASN A 973 2.67 49.41 -12.73
C ASN A 973 2.81 48.11 -11.89
N MET A 974 2.14 47.04 -12.33
CA MET A 974 2.32 45.72 -11.70
C MET A 974 3.77 45.24 -11.79
N ILE A 975 4.42 45.38 -12.96
CA ILE A 975 5.82 44.99 -13.14
C ILE A 975 6.73 45.78 -12.21
N SER A 976 6.57 47.12 -12.13
CA SER A 976 7.39 47.95 -11.25
C SER A 976 7.24 47.53 -9.78
N LYS A 977 6.02 47.26 -9.32
CA LYS A 977 5.76 46.77 -7.95
C LYS A 977 6.43 45.42 -7.67
N LEU A 978 6.35 44.48 -8.61
CA LEU A 978 6.95 43.16 -8.46
C LEU A 978 8.49 43.23 -8.47
N ARG A 979 9.09 44.16 -9.22
CA ARG A 979 10.53 44.43 -9.16
C ARG A 979 10.97 45.01 -7.83
N GLU A 980 10.27 46.01 -7.31
CA GLU A 980 10.60 46.58 -6.00
C GLU A 980 10.56 45.52 -4.90
N HIS A 981 9.61 44.58 -4.98
CA HIS A 981 9.54 43.43 -4.06
C HIS A 981 10.72 42.44 -4.24
N ALA A 982 11.23 42.29 -5.46
CA ALA A 982 12.35 41.40 -5.78
C ALA A 982 13.74 42.01 -5.50
N GLU A 983 13.82 43.32 -5.21
CA GLU A 983 15.06 43.99 -4.76
C GLU A 983 15.20 44.01 -3.23
N LEU A 984 14.10 43.76 -2.51
CA LEU A 984 14.05 43.70 -1.04
C LEU A 984 14.24 42.28 -0.48
N ASN A 985 14.12 41.25 -1.32
CA ASN A 985 14.31 39.82 -1.02
C ASN A 985 15.54 39.29 -1.76
#